data_AF-A0A937XUH7-F1
#
_entry.id   AF-A0A937XUH7-F1
#
_cell.length_a   1.000
_cell.length_b   1.000
_cell.length_c   1.000
_cell.angle_alpha   90.00
_cell.angle_beta   90.00
_cell.angle_gamma   90.00
#
_symmetry.space_group_name_H-M   'P 1'
#
loop_
_entity.id
_entity.type
_entity.pdbx_description
1 polymer ?
#
loop_
_entity_poly.entity_id
_entity_poly.type
_entity_poly.pdbx_seq_one_letter_code
_entity_poly.pdbx_strand_id
1 'polypeptide(L)'
;RDTLLFQRPLRPVQPGRCQFERAEFREPLASPLQQQFRILQELNHLRLVNAAETRSLTLTERNTCLSALSQATKSVTFPQLRLMIGASRTARFTHEADSKRKGLKPNAVHGPFRAALGELWDGFDPTVQRELALLVESEDDYGKLHARLQAAPWHFSPEIASSLSSISLPDGFGSLSRKSLERIVPELERDVVTYDVAVERAGYGSHSQFTSRRMARLPYYGEILTGYTSPMPGSTVPDERDYGRIANPTVHIGLNQLRLLVNEMIRRWGPPSEVIVELAREMGLSGKRRKEIMSEQKENQQVNEDLNAELDRLGQRQNHENRLRLRLFHQMKEVDPLGVCCVYTGDAISGARLFSPEVEIDHILPFSRSLHDGAGNKLLCMRRANRDKQNRTPHEAFGHSPPGYDWPAIQARVERLLGPRKARLFQPTALDDFLGDRNFLDRQLTDTQYFSRVAREYLTAVCDPSRVWVTSGRLTGLVRAKFGLNSMLSDQPGKNRNDHRHHALDAAVIGVAGRSVIQRIADAAARAEEAGENRALERLDLPWPAFRFDLAACLEKVVVSHRPDRGKEGQLHNDTNYGLRTPPQTPRDLPVVGHRVPIDALGHKDLPGVVDPILRKELEQAIAGKTSTAEVKAALSQFSAHTGIRRVRLQERLSVIPIKR
;
A
#
# COMPACT_ATOMS: atom_id res chain seq x y z
N ARG A 1 -2.86 -39.68 9.45
CA ARG A 1 -3.30 -38.59 10.36
C ARG A 1 -2.86 -37.23 9.82
N ASP A 2 -1.71 -37.14 9.16
CA ASP A 2 -1.16 -35.85 8.69
C ASP A 2 -1.86 -35.26 7.45
N THR A 3 -2.53 -36.06 6.62
CA THR A 3 -3.20 -35.56 5.38
C THR A 3 -4.31 -34.53 5.66
N LEU A 4 -5.00 -34.62 6.80
CA LEU A 4 -6.07 -33.70 7.19
C LEU A 4 -5.55 -32.34 7.71
N LEU A 5 -4.34 -32.33 8.27
CA LEU A 5 -3.70 -31.13 8.84
C LEU A 5 -2.55 -30.59 7.98
N PHE A 6 -2.19 -31.31 6.92
CA PHE A 6 -1.11 -30.95 6.03
C PHE A 6 -1.52 -29.75 5.18
N GLN A 7 -0.86 -28.62 5.42
CA GLN A 7 -0.85 -27.47 4.53
C GLN A 7 0.56 -27.33 3.95
N ARG A 8 0.66 -27.04 2.65
CA ARG A 8 1.97 -26.69 2.07
C ARG A 8 2.51 -25.46 2.81
N PRO A 9 3.80 -25.45 3.19
CA PRO A 9 4.39 -24.25 3.77
C PRO A 9 4.24 -23.09 2.78
N LEU A 10 3.95 -21.91 3.32
CA LEU A 10 3.99 -20.69 2.52
C LEU A 10 5.40 -20.56 1.95
N ARG A 11 5.50 -20.15 0.69
CA ARG A 11 6.81 -19.86 0.10
C ARG A 11 7.41 -18.68 0.87
N PRO A 12 8.66 -18.77 1.35
CA PRO A 12 9.30 -17.64 2.00
C PRO A 12 9.36 -16.48 1.02
N VAL A 13 9.02 -15.29 1.50
CA VAL A 13 9.13 -14.07 0.70
C VAL A 13 10.61 -13.81 0.48
N GLN A 14 11.05 -13.83 -0.78
CA GLN A 14 12.44 -13.51 -1.09
C GLN A 14 12.69 -12.02 -0.79
N PRO A 15 13.75 -11.70 -0.02
CA PRO A 15 14.08 -10.32 0.28
C PRO A 15 14.42 -9.53 -0.99
N GLY A 16 14.24 -8.21 -0.95
CA GLY A 16 14.76 -7.34 -2.00
C GLY A 16 16.29 -7.39 -2.08
N ARG A 17 16.86 -6.99 -3.22
CA ARG A 17 18.31 -6.89 -3.41
C ARG A 17 18.87 -5.62 -2.76
N CYS A 18 20.13 -5.68 -2.34
CA CYS A 18 20.84 -4.50 -1.83
C CYS A 18 21.18 -3.52 -2.96
N GLN A 19 21.10 -2.23 -2.66
CA GLN A 19 21.40 -1.16 -3.61
C GLN A 19 22.88 -1.10 -4.01
N PHE A 20 23.80 -1.43 -3.10
CA PHE A 20 25.25 -1.41 -3.35
C PHE A 20 25.78 -2.76 -3.84
N GLU A 21 25.46 -3.82 -3.10
CA GLU A 21 25.90 -5.19 -3.39
C GLU A 21 24.76 -5.94 -4.11
N ARG A 22 24.61 -5.72 -5.42
CA ARG A 22 23.43 -6.17 -6.20
C ARG A 22 23.19 -7.68 -6.18
N ALA A 23 24.25 -8.47 -6.00
CA ALA A 23 24.17 -9.92 -5.88
C ALA A 23 23.64 -10.39 -4.52
N GLU A 24 23.61 -9.50 -3.52
CA GLU A 24 23.27 -9.81 -2.14
C GLU A 24 21.82 -9.43 -1.81
N PHE A 25 21.19 -10.22 -0.95
CA PHE A 25 19.89 -9.90 -0.38
C PHE A 25 20.01 -8.88 0.76
N ARG A 26 18.93 -8.12 0.99
CA ARG A 26 18.83 -7.23 2.14
C ARG A 26 18.86 -8.01 3.44
N GLU A 27 19.49 -7.42 4.45
CA GLU A 27 19.63 -8.01 5.77
C GLU A 27 18.33 -7.82 6.60
N PRO A 28 17.87 -8.85 7.32
CA PRO A 28 16.70 -8.76 8.20
C PRO A 28 16.83 -7.69 9.29
N LEU A 29 15.71 -7.08 9.69
CA LEU A 29 15.68 -6.14 10.81
C LEU A 29 15.99 -6.83 12.16
N ALA A 30 15.76 -8.14 12.25
CA ALA A 30 16.15 -8.98 13.38
C ALA A 30 17.66 -9.22 13.50
N SER A 31 18.49 -8.73 12.55
CA SER A 31 19.94 -8.87 12.61
C SER A 31 20.57 -7.89 13.62
N PRO A 32 21.49 -8.34 14.52
CA PRO A 32 22.21 -7.45 15.42
C PRO A 32 22.96 -6.32 14.69
N LEU A 33 23.56 -6.61 13.55
CA LEU A 33 24.29 -5.63 12.74
C LEU A 33 23.35 -4.55 12.16
N GLN A 34 22.13 -4.93 11.77
CA GLN A 34 21.11 -4.01 11.29
C GLN A 34 20.59 -3.11 12.42
N GLN A 35 20.48 -3.63 13.65
CA GLN A 35 20.15 -2.84 14.83
C GLN A 35 21.26 -1.84 15.18
N GLN A 36 22.52 -2.27 15.14
CA GLN A 36 23.68 -1.40 15.37
C GLN A 36 23.73 -0.27 14.34
N PHE A 37 23.55 -0.59 13.06
CA PHE A 37 23.47 0.40 11.98
C PHE A 37 22.39 1.46 12.25
N ARG A 38 21.17 1.04 12.61
CA ARG A 38 20.08 1.96 12.95
C ARG A 38 20.46 2.89 14.10
N ILE A 39 21.00 2.33 15.20
CA ILE A 39 21.35 3.11 16.40
C ILE A 39 22.45 4.12 16.07
N LEU A 40 23.50 3.72 15.36
CA LEU A 40 24.58 4.60 14.93
C LEU A 40 24.07 5.74 14.04
N GLN A 41 23.18 5.46 13.09
CA GLN A 41 22.57 6.51 12.27
C GLN A 41 21.76 7.50 13.11
N GLU A 42 20.94 7.02 14.05
CA GLU A 42 20.18 7.90 14.94
C GLU A 42 21.10 8.77 15.80
N LEU A 43 22.16 8.19 16.38
CA LEU A 43 23.09 8.92 17.23
C LEU A 43 23.97 9.90 16.45
N ASN A 44 24.47 9.52 15.27
CA ASN A 44 25.33 10.39 14.47
C ASN A 44 24.55 11.55 13.81
N HIS A 45 23.24 11.42 13.64
CA HIS A 45 22.35 12.54 13.26
C HIS A 45 21.86 13.37 14.45
N LEU A 46 22.04 12.88 15.69
CA LEU A 46 21.65 13.61 16.88
C LEU A 46 22.51 14.86 17.02
N ARG A 47 21.87 15.99 17.34
CA ARG A 47 22.55 17.26 17.64
C ARG A 47 22.11 17.74 19.01
N LEU A 48 23.07 18.23 19.79
CA LEU A 48 22.83 18.87 21.08
C LEU A 48 22.68 20.38 20.84
N VAL A 49 21.54 20.91 21.25
CA VAL A 49 21.15 22.31 21.14
C VAL A 49 21.21 22.93 22.53
N ASN A 50 22.05 23.95 22.67
CA ASN A 50 22.15 24.79 23.85
C ASN A 50 21.86 26.25 23.46
N ALA A 51 21.76 27.16 24.44
CA ALA A 51 21.49 28.58 24.18
C ALA A 51 22.53 29.26 23.25
N ALA A 52 23.75 28.74 23.21
CA ALA A 52 24.87 29.33 22.45
C ALA A 52 25.18 28.62 21.12
N GLU A 53 24.87 27.33 20.99
CA GLU A 53 25.31 26.52 19.84
C GLU A 53 24.43 25.30 19.58
N THR A 54 24.45 24.83 18.33
CA THR A 54 23.97 23.50 17.95
C THR A 54 25.15 22.71 17.42
N ARG A 55 25.50 21.61 18.10
CA ARG A 55 26.66 20.77 17.73
C ARG A 55 26.32 19.29 17.64
N SER A 56 27.16 18.54 16.93
CA SER A 56 27.16 17.07 16.98
C SER A 56 27.63 16.56 18.35
N LEU A 57 27.27 15.32 18.65
CA LEU A 57 27.91 14.58 19.75
C LEU A 57 29.41 14.41 19.46
N THR A 58 30.23 14.44 20.50
CA THR A 58 31.61 13.97 20.39
C THR A 58 31.64 12.45 20.27
N LEU A 59 32.77 11.88 19.82
CA LEU A 59 32.92 10.44 19.70
C LEU A 59 32.70 9.73 21.05
N THR A 60 33.26 10.28 22.14
CA THR A 60 33.09 9.75 23.49
C THR A 60 31.62 9.80 23.93
N GLU A 61 30.94 10.94 23.76
CA GLU A 61 29.52 11.08 24.10
C GLU A 61 28.66 10.08 23.32
N ARG A 62 28.90 9.95 22.00
CA ARG A 62 28.19 9.00 21.15
C ARG A 62 28.44 7.56 21.56
N ASN A 63 29.69 7.18 21.86
CA ASN A 63 30.03 5.82 22.27
C ASN A 63 29.40 5.44 23.61
N THR A 64 29.32 6.38 24.56
CA THR A 64 28.58 6.18 25.80
C THR A 64 27.09 5.92 25.54
N CYS A 65 26.45 6.72 24.68
CA CYS A 65 25.05 6.49 24.30
C CYS A 65 24.85 5.17 23.53
N LEU A 66 25.77 4.81 22.64
CA LEU A 66 25.73 3.57 21.85
C LEU A 66 25.79 2.35 22.77
N SER A 67 26.73 2.34 23.72
CA SER A 67 26.85 1.27 24.72
C SER A 67 25.56 1.14 25.52
N ALA A 68 25.03 2.26 26.03
CA ALA A 68 23.77 2.26 26.78
C ALA A 68 22.59 1.72 25.96
N LEU A 69 22.44 2.13 24.69
CA LEU A 69 21.34 1.67 23.82
C LEU A 69 21.50 0.22 23.36
N SER A 70 22.73 -0.27 23.25
CA SER A 70 23.02 -1.65 22.86
C SER A 70 22.69 -2.63 23.97
N GLN A 71 22.86 -2.22 25.23
CA GLN A 71 22.66 -3.05 26.42
C GLN A 71 21.27 -2.87 27.06
N ALA A 72 20.55 -1.80 26.73
CA ALA A 72 19.26 -1.51 27.32
C ALA A 72 18.17 -2.50 26.86
N THR A 73 17.32 -2.92 27.80
CA THR A 73 16.12 -3.73 27.53
C THR A 73 14.88 -2.89 27.25
N LYS A 74 14.95 -1.58 27.51
CA LYS A 74 13.87 -0.60 27.32
C LYS A 74 14.41 0.67 26.66
N SER A 75 13.52 1.49 26.10
CA SER A 75 13.87 2.79 25.52
C SER A 75 14.62 3.67 26.53
N VAL A 76 15.73 4.26 26.08
CA VAL A 76 16.53 5.18 26.89
C VAL A 76 16.04 6.59 26.61
N THR A 77 15.58 7.27 27.66
CA THR A 77 14.97 8.61 27.54
C THR A 77 16.02 9.67 27.26
N PHE A 78 15.63 10.78 26.61
CA PHE A 78 16.54 11.89 26.36
C PHE A 78 17.15 12.50 27.63
N PRO A 79 16.42 12.65 28.75
CA PRO A 79 17.02 13.02 30.04
C PRO A 79 18.11 12.05 30.50
N GLN A 80 17.90 10.73 30.36
CA GLN A 80 18.91 9.73 30.71
C GLN A 80 20.15 9.85 29.80
N LEU A 81 19.95 10.00 28.49
CA LEU A 81 21.06 10.17 27.54
C LEU A 81 21.87 11.43 27.87
N ARG A 82 21.22 12.56 28.17
CA ARG A 82 21.91 13.80 28.58
C ARG A 82 22.72 13.61 29.86
N LEU A 83 22.16 12.89 30.84
CA LEU A 83 22.85 12.60 32.09
C LEU A 83 24.09 11.75 31.84
N MET A 84 23.99 10.71 31.00
CA MET A 84 25.11 9.82 30.65
C MET A 84 26.28 10.55 29.99
N ILE A 85 25.99 11.57 29.19
CA ILE A 85 27.03 12.34 28.48
C ILE A 85 27.46 13.62 29.23
N GLY A 86 26.95 13.84 30.45
CA GLY A 86 27.27 15.04 31.23
C GLY A 86 26.77 16.36 30.62
N ALA A 87 25.72 16.33 29.79
CA ALA A 87 25.17 17.52 29.16
C ALA A 87 24.41 18.41 30.16
N SER A 88 24.43 19.73 29.93
CA SER A 88 23.68 20.70 30.73
C SER A 88 22.18 20.38 30.82
N ARG A 89 21.53 20.74 31.93
CA ARG A 89 20.08 20.57 32.11
C ARG A 89 19.24 21.39 31.12
N THR A 90 19.81 22.49 30.62
CA THR A 90 19.19 23.35 29.60
C THR A 90 19.38 22.83 28.18
N ALA A 91 20.28 21.85 27.98
CA ALA A 91 20.51 21.24 26.69
C ALA A 91 19.30 20.43 26.22
N ARG A 92 19.07 20.41 24.91
CA ARG A 92 18.05 19.60 24.25
C ARG A 92 18.62 18.95 23.01
N PHE A 93 18.22 17.72 22.72
CA PHE A 93 18.51 17.10 21.45
C PHE A 93 17.56 17.62 20.37
N THR A 94 18.01 17.70 19.11
CA THR A 94 17.15 18.08 17.98
C THR A 94 15.91 17.20 17.84
N HIS A 95 15.99 15.95 18.26
CA HIS A 95 14.86 15.01 18.27
C HIS A 95 13.79 15.32 19.34
N GLU A 96 14.12 16.12 20.37
CA GLU A 96 13.15 16.58 21.38
C GLU A 96 12.22 17.69 20.86
N ALA A 97 12.50 18.25 19.68
CA ALA A 97 11.54 19.12 18.99
C ALA A 97 10.22 18.37 18.71
N ASP A 98 10.27 17.04 18.57
CA ASP A 98 9.09 16.20 18.62
C ASP A 98 8.72 15.86 20.06
N SER A 99 7.71 16.55 20.60
CA SER A 99 7.25 16.38 21.98
C SER A 99 6.79 14.96 22.37
N LYS A 100 6.49 14.06 21.41
CA LYS A 100 6.16 12.65 21.70
C LYS A 100 7.38 11.74 21.69
N ARG A 101 8.47 12.13 21.03
CA ARG A 101 9.72 11.35 21.11
C ARG A 101 10.35 11.61 22.47
N LYS A 102 10.23 10.65 23.38
CA LYS A 102 10.80 10.75 24.74
C LYS A 102 12.22 10.21 24.85
N GLY A 103 12.70 9.51 23.83
CA GLY A 103 14.02 8.87 23.83
C GLY A 103 14.31 8.11 22.55
N LEU A 104 15.31 7.23 22.63
CA LEU A 104 15.75 6.36 21.54
C LEU A 104 15.44 4.90 21.87
N LYS A 105 15.04 4.13 20.86
CA LYS A 105 14.72 2.70 20.99
C LYS A 105 16.01 1.88 21.09
N PRO A 106 16.09 0.90 22.02
CA PRO A 106 17.30 0.12 22.23
C PRO A 106 17.52 -0.88 21.09
N ASN A 107 18.58 -1.68 21.17
CA ASN A 107 18.73 -2.85 20.31
C ASN A 107 17.56 -3.83 20.57
N ALA A 108 16.66 -3.94 19.60
CA ALA A 108 15.44 -4.74 19.73
C ALA A 108 15.69 -6.27 19.76
N VAL A 109 16.92 -6.70 19.45
CA VAL A 109 17.33 -8.10 19.45
C VAL A 109 17.99 -8.45 20.78
N HIS A 110 18.89 -7.58 21.27
CA HIS A 110 19.67 -7.85 22.48
C HIS A 110 18.79 -8.11 23.72
N GLY A 111 17.81 -7.25 23.98
CA GLY A 111 16.98 -7.34 25.19
C GLY A 111 16.24 -8.68 25.33
N PRO A 112 15.46 -9.12 24.33
CA PRO A 112 14.76 -10.40 24.38
C PRO A 112 15.68 -11.61 24.51
N PHE A 113 16.81 -11.64 23.77
CA PHE A 113 17.74 -12.76 23.87
C PHE A 113 18.47 -12.81 25.20
N ARG A 114 18.89 -11.66 25.75
CA ARG A 114 19.50 -11.60 27.07
C ARG A 114 18.54 -11.98 28.20
N ALA A 115 17.24 -11.71 28.04
CA ALA A 115 16.23 -12.18 28.98
C ALA A 115 16.07 -13.71 28.96
N ALA A 116 16.23 -14.35 27.79
CA ALA A 116 16.11 -15.80 27.65
C ALA A 116 17.41 -16.57 27.98
N LEU A 117 18.58 -15.99 27.70
CA LEU A 117 19.88 -16.66 27.77
C LEU A 117 20.82 -16.12 28.85
N GLY A 118 20.50 -14.97 29.45
CA GLY A 118 21.40 -14.29 30.38
C GLY A 118 22.71 -13.87 29.71
N GLU A 119 23.82 -13.95 30.47
CA GLU A 119 25.17 -13.58 30.00
C GLU A 119 25.69 -14.48 28.86
N LEU A 120 25.11 -15.66 28.67
CA LEU A 120 25.47 -16.54 27.56
C LEU A 120 25.27 -15.85 26.20
N TRP A 121 24.24 -14.99 26.09
CA TRP A 121 24.00 -14.21 24.87
C TRP A 121 25.18 -13.30 24.52
N ASP A 122 25.76 -12.64 25.54
CA ASP A 122 26.83 -11.67 25.36
C ASP A 122 28.15 -12.34 24.93
N GLY A 123 28.33 -13.61 25.31
CA GLY A 123 29.49 -14.42 24.94
C GLY A 123 29.42 -15.05 23.54
N PHE A 124 28.27 -15.01 22.87
CA PHE A 124 28.16 -15.53 21.50
C PHE A 124 28.82 -14.62 20.48
N ASP A 125 29.50 -15.23 19.50
CA ASP A 125 30.01 -14.54 18.31
C ASP A 125 28.86 -13.82 17.57
N PRO A 126 29.07 -12.63 16.99
CA PRO A 126 28.03 -11.92 16.23
C PRO A 126 27.36 -12.75 15.12
N THR A 127 28.07 -13.70 14.52
CA THR A 127 27.52 -14.64 13.53
C THR A 127 26.52 -15.58 14.17
N VAL A 128 26.83 -16.12 15.34
CA VAL A 128 25.93 -16.99 16.12
C VAL A 128 24.70 -16.20 16.60
N GLN A 129 24.90 -15.00 17.14
CA GLN A 129 23.82 -14.12 17.56
C GLN A 129 22.83 -13.87 16.40
N ARG A 130 23.37 -13.62 15.21
CA ARG A 130 22.57 -13.46 13.99
C ARG A 130 21.84 -14.73 13.62
N GLU A 131 22.53 -15.87 13.51
CA GLU A 131 21.92 -17.15 13.12
C GLU A 131 20.77 -17.53 14.05
N LEU A 132 20.94 -17.32 15.36
CA LEU A 132 19.89 -17.57 16.34
C LEU A 132 18.71 -16.59 16.16
N ALA A 133 18.98 -15.30 15.94
CA ALA A 133 17.93 -14.32 15.67
C ALA A 133 17.11 -14.66 14.42
N LEU A 134 17.77 -15.11 13.34
CA LEU A 134 17.10 -15.52 12.12
C LEU A 134 16.33 -16.83 12.27
N LEU A 135 16.83 -17.77 13.07
CA LEU A 135 16.10 -18.99 13.38
C LEU A 135 14.78 -18.68 14.10
N VAL A 136 14.83 -17.80 15.11
CA VAL A 136 13.65 -17.39 15.88
C VAL A 136 12.66 -16.60 15.03
N GLU A 137 13.14 -15.73 14.14
CA GLU A 137 12.26 -14.92 13.28
C GLU A 137 11.64 -15.73 12.13
N SER A 138 12.36 -16.69 11.55
CA SER A 138 11.91 -17.40 10.34
C SER A 138 10.94 -18.57 10.59
N GLU A 139 10.83 -19.07 11.82
CA GLU A 139 9.97 -20.20 12.16
C GLU A 139 8.74 -19.75 12.97
N ASP A 140 7.61 -19.67 12.29
CA ASP A 140 6.35 -19.25 12.90
C ASP A 140 5.73 -20.30 13.83
N ASP A 141 6.05 -21.58 13.63
CA ASP A 141 5.49 -22.69 14.40
C ASP A 141 6.29 -22.89 15.68
N TYR A 142 5.65 -22.58 16.82
CA TYR A 142 6.26 -22.70 18.14
C TYR A 142 6.84 -24.10 18.41
N GLY A 143 6.13 -25.16 18.02
CA GLY A 143 6.58 -26.54 18.26
C GLY A 143 7.78 -26.91 17.40
N LYS A 144 7.79 -26.48 16.13
CA LYS A 144 8.95 -26.68 15.24
C LYS A 144 10.15 -25.85 15.67
N LEU A 145 9.95 -24.59 16.05
CA LEU A 145 11.02 -23.72 16.53
C LEU A 145 11.66 -24.31 17.79
N HIS A 146 10.83 -24.73 18.76
CA HIS A 146 11.30 -25.39 19.97
C HIS A 146 12.16 -26.62 19.65
N ALA A 147 11.66 -27.53 18.80
CA ALA A 147 12.42 -28.72 18.41
C ALA A 147 13.73 -28.38 17.67
N ARG A 148 13.72 -27.37 16.79
CA ARG A 148 14.91 -26.91 16.07
C ARG A 148 15.94 -26.26 16.99
N LEU A 149 15.50 -25.53 18.01
CA LEU A 149 16.38 -24.92 19.01
C LEU A 149 17.05 -25.97 19.90
N GLN A 150 16.34 -27.04 20.26
CA GLN A 150 16.92 -28.16 21.00
C GLN A 150 17.92 -28.96 20.15
N ALA A 151 17.64 -29.12 18.85
CA ALA A 151 18.51 -29.82 17.90
C ALA A 151 19.64 -28.94 17.35
N ALA A 152 19.68 -27.65 17.68
CA ALA A 152 20.72 -26.74 17.24
C ALA A 152 22.07 -27.05 17.90
N PRO A 153 23.20 -26.62 17.34
CA PRO A 153 24.55 -26.90 17.88
C PRO A 153 24.74 -26.48 19.35
N TRP A 154 23.94 -25.54 19.85
CA TRP A 154 24.00 -25.03 21.22
C TRP A 154 23.23 -25.88 22.24
N HIS A 155 22.49 -26.91 21.80
CA HIS A 155 21.78 -27.89 22.64
C HIS A 155 21.01 -27.26 23.81
N PHE A 156 20.18 -26.25 23.51
CA PHE A 156 19.44 -25.54 24.54
C PHE A 156 18.50 -26.47 25.32
N SER A 157 18.41 -26.27 26.64
CA SER A 157 17.46 -27.02 27.48
C SER A 157 16.02 -26.75 27.02
N PRO A 158 15.06 -27.63 27.32
CA PRO A 158 13.65 -27.41 27.00
C PRO A 158 13.11 -26.07 27.52
N GLU A 159 13.57 -25.63 28.69
CA GLU A 159 13.18 -24.36 29.30
C GLU A 159 13.69 -23.18 28.48
N ILE A 160 14.99 -23.18 28.13
CA ILE A 160 15.60 -22.14 27.29
C ILE A 160 14.95 -22.12 25.90
N ALA A 161 14.74 -23.29 25.29
CA ALA A 161 14.08 -23.39 23.99
C ALA A 161 12.64 -22.84 24.04
N SER A 162 11.92 -23.04 25.14
CA SER A 162 10.59 -22.46 25.36
C SER A 162 10.62 -20.94 25.48
N SER A 163 11.58 -20.40 26.24
CA SER A 163 11.80 -18.95 26.37
C SER A 163 12.17 -18.32 25.04
N LEU A 164 13.11 -18.91 24.30
CA LEU A 164 13.52 -18.45 22.98
C LEU A 164 12.38 -18.48 21.96
N SER A 165 11.54 -19.52 21.99
CA SER A 165 10.38 -19.64 21.09
C SER A 165 9.26 -18.62 21.39
N SER A 166 9.32 -17.94 22.54
CA SER A 166 8.38 -16.88 22.92
C SER A 166 8.87 -15.47 22.57
N ILE A 167 10.12 -15.34 22.08
CA ILE A 167 10.70 -14.05 21.72
C ILE A 167 9.96 -13.46 20.51
N SER A 168 9.70 -12.15 20.58
CA SER A 168 9.18 -11.36 19.46
C SER A 168 10.30 -10.46 18.93
N LEU A 169 10.63 -10.58 17.63
CA LEU A 169 11.67 -9.80 16.96
C LEU A 169 11.06 -8.86 15.90
N PRO A 170 11.78 -7.80 15.50
CA PRO A 170 11.34 -6.94 14.40
C PRO A 170 11.25 -7.71 13.08
N ASP A 171 10.06 -7.75 12.50
CA ASP A 171 9.78 -8.32 11.16
C ASP A 171 10.23 -7.38 10.04
N GLY A 172 10.68 -7.96 8.92
CA GLY A 172 11.05 -7.27 7.70
C GLY A 172 12.56 -7.10 7.47
N PHE A 173 12.91 -6.29 6.47
CA PHE A 173 14.29 -6.16 5.99
C PHE A 173 14.74 -4.70 5.95
N GLY A 174 16.02 -4.47 6.22
CA GLY A 174 16.70 -3.20 5.99
C GLY A 174 16.85 -2.89 4.50
N SER A 175 17.44 -1.74 4.16
CA SER A 175 17.73 -1.36 2.77
C SER A 175 19.06 -1.94 2.25
N LEU A 176 19.92 -2.43 3.13
CA LEU A 176 21.30 -2.86 2.84
C LEU A 176 21.47 -4.36 3.07
N SER A 177 22.42 -4.98 2.38
CA SER A 177 22.84 -6.36 2.65
C SER A 177 23.80 -6.41 3.83
N ARG A 178 24.01 -7.60 4.39
CA ARG A 178 25.05 -7.87 5.39
C ARG A 178 26.41 -7.37 4.93
N LYS A 179 26.82 -7.73 3.71
CA LYS A 179 28.11 -7.34 3.14
C LYS A 179 28.30 -5.82 3.07
N SER A 180 27.24 -5.08 2.72
CA SER A 180 27.31 -3.61 2.75
C SER A 180 27.38 -3.05 4.16
N LEU A 181 26.62 -3.63 5.09
CA LEU A 181 26.63 -3.21 6.50
C LEU A 181 27.99 -3.48 7.15
N GLU A 182 28.63 -4.61 6.88
CA GLU A 182 29.96 -4.95 7.39
C GLU A 182 31.05 -3.95 6.96
N ARG A 183 30.82 -3.21 5.87
CA ARG A 183 31.73 -2.14 5.41
C ARG A 183 31.33 -0.76 5.92
N ILE A 184 30.03 -0.48 6.07
CA ILE A 184 29.51 0.86 6.44
C ILE A 184 29.44 1.07 7.94
N VAL A 185 29.04 0.05 8.71
CA VAL A 185 28.88 0.14 10.18
C VAL A 185 30.20 0.52 10.86
N PRO A 186 31.36 -0.09 10.52
CA PRO A 186 32.63 0.31 11.11
C PRO A 186 32.99 1.78 10.84
N GLU A 187 32.64 2.32 9.67
CA GLU A 187 32.89 3.72 9.33
C GLU A 187 32.00 4.69 10.12
N LEU A 188 30.75 4.31 10.37
CA LEU A 188 29.84 5.04 11.26
C LEU A 188 30.26 4.95 12.73
N GLU A 189 30.91 3.85 13.11
CA GLU A 189 31.36 3.60 14.47
C GLU A 189 32.73 4.23 14.77
N ARG A 190 33.60 4.38 13.77
CA ARG A 190 34.91 5.03 13.93
C ARG A 190 34.78 6.50 14.27
N ASP A 191 33.91 7.22 13.57
CA ASP A 191 33.73 8.67 13.71
C ASP A 191 32.25 9.05 13.83
N VAL A 192 31.95 10.25 14.33
CA VAL A 192 30.57 10.78 14.34
C VAL A 192 30.29 11.40 12.98
N VAL A 193 30.00 10.55 11.99
CA VAL A 193 29.72 10.95 10.61
C VAL A 193 28.34 10.52 10.14
N THR A 194 27.80 11.26 9.18
CA THR A 194 26.52 10.94 8.55
C THR A 194 26.66 9.74 7.62
N TYR A 195 25.51 9.14 7.28
CA TYR A 195 25.45 7.93 6.46
C TYR A 195 26.12 8.09 5.09
N ASP A 196 25.93 9.24 4.43
CA ASP A 196 26.53 9.57 3.14
C ASP A 196 28.07 9.52 3.20
N VAL A 197 28.67 10.13 4.22
CA VAL A 197 30.13 10.12 4.44
C VAL A 197 30.63 8.71 4.73
N ALA A 198 29.90 7.93 5.55
CA ALA A 198 30.27 6.54 5.84
C ALA A 198 30.21 5.64 4.59
N VAL A 199 29.25 5.87 3.70
CA VAL A 199 29.13 5.15 2.41
C VAL A 199 30.31 5.47 1.50
N GLU A 200 30.74 6.72 1.43
CA GLU A 200 31.93 7.12 0.66
C GLU A 200 33.20 6.45 1.21
N ARG A 201 33.41 6.50 2.53
CA ARG A 201 34.56 5.87 3.19
C ARG A 201 34.56 4.35 3.08
N ALA A 202 33.38 3.73 3.05
CA ALA A 202 33.22 2.30 2.80
C ALA A 202 33.54 1.89 1.34
N GLY A 203 33.74 2.87 0.44
CA GLY A 203 34.15 2.66 -0.94
C GLY A 203 32.99 2.57 -1.94
N TYR A 204 31.78 3.00 -1.59
CA TYR A 204 30.60 2.91 -2.46
C TYR A 204 30.30 4.18 -3.27
N GLY A 205 31.10 5.23 -3.14
CA GLY A 205 31.05 6.46 -3.95
C GLY A 205 29.88 7.41 -3.63
N SER A 206 28.64 6.93 -3.61
CA SER A 206 27.48 7.76 -3.23
C SER A 206 26.33 6.92 -2.68
N HIS A 207 25.59 7.47 -1.72
CA HIS A 207 24.40 6.85 -1.14
C HIS A 207 23.14 7.00 -2.02
N SER A 208 23.19 7.83 -3.06
CA SER A 208 22.04 8.16 -3.91
C SER A 208 22.37 8.30 -5.40
N GLN A 209 23.65 8.41 -5.77
CA GLN A 209 24.12 8.47 -7.15
C GLN A 209 24.84 7.17 -7.52
N PHE A 210 24.07 6.14 -7.86
CA PHE A 210 24.59 4.80 -8.15
C PHE A 210 25.14 4.64 -9.57
N THR A 211 25.00 5.67 -10.42
CA THR A 211 25.51 5.64 -11.81
C THR A 211 26.39 6.87 -12.03
N SER A 212 27.69 6.66 -12.15
CA SER A 212 28.69 7.72 -12.35
C SER A 212 28.80 8.18 -13.81
N ARG A 213 28.26 7.40 -14.76
CA ARG A 213 28.37 7.63 -16.20
C ARG A 213 27.01 7.87 -16.84
N ARG A 214 26.86 9.02 -17.51
CA ARG A 214 25.71 9.28 -18.38
C ARG A 214 25.65 8.21 -19.47
N MET A 215 24.52 7.51 -19.54
CA MET A 215 24.27 6.48 -20.53
C MET A 215 23.80 7.12 -21.84
N ALA A 216 24.16 6.51 -22.96
CA ALA A 216 23.71 6.99 -24.27
C ALA A 216 22.21 6.78 -24.50
N ARG A 217 21.60 5.82 -23.79
CA ARG A 217 20.18 5.48 -23.83
C ARG A 217 19.74 4.92 -22.47
N LEU A 218 18.45 4.98 -22.17
CA LEU A 218 17.87 4.36 -21.00
C LEU A 218 17.94 2.82 -21.12
N PRO A 219 18.60 2.13 -20.17
CA PRO A 219 18.64 0.67 -20.10
C PRO A 219 17.33 0.11 -19.52
N TYR A 220 17.20 -1.19 -19.25
CA TYR A 220 16.06 -1.65 -18.45
C TYR A 220 16.05 -0.97 -17.08
N TYR A 221 14.88 -0.56 -16.61
CA TYR A 221 14.78 0.27 -15.42
C TYR A 221 15.39 -0.41 -14.17
N GLY A 222 15.36 -1.76 -14.10
CA GLY A 222 15.91 -2.53 -12.98
C GLY A 222 17.44 -2.42 -12.87
N GLU A 223 18.14 -2.06 -13.95
CA GLU A 223 19.59 -1.82 -13.94
C GLU A 223 19.97 -0.57 -13.14
N ILE A 224 19.06 0.41 -13.09
CA ILE A 224 19.23 1.69 -12.40
C ILE A 224 18.54 1.65 -11.04
N LEU A 225 17.31 1.13 -11.00
CA LEU A 225 16.40 1.19 -9.86
C LEU A 225 16.48 -0.06 -8.98
N THR A 226 17.69 -0.49 -8.64
CA THR A 226 17.94 -1.74 -7.89
C THR A 226 17.24 -1.78 -6.53
N GLY A 227 17.05 -0.61 -5.90
CA GLY A 227 16.31 -0.45 -4.66
C GLY A 227 14.80 -0.72 -4.74
N TYR A 228 14.22 -0.82 -5.94
CA TYR A 228 12.76 -0.88 -6.16
C TYR A 228 12.27 -2.21 -6.74
N THR A 229 13.19 -3.08 -7.19
CA THR A 229 12.82 -4.33 -7.85
C THR A 229 12.76 -5.51 -6.87
N SER A 230 11.80 -6.39 -7.11
CA SER A 230 11.73 -7.71 -6.50
C SER A 230 12.38 -8.75 -7.43
N PRO A 231 13.12 -9.73 -6.90
CA PRO A 231 13.68 -10.81 -7.71
C PRO A 231 12.61 -11.57 -8.49
N MET A 232 12.85 -11.86 -9.76
CA MET A 232 11.95 -12.62 -10.62
C MET A 232 12.66 -13.79 -11.33
N PRO A 233 13.24 -14.75 -10.58
CA PRO A 233 14.06 -15.81 -11.16
C PRO A 233 13.30 -16.69 -12.18
N GLY A 234 11.97 -16.79 -12.05
CA GLY A 234 11.11 -17.53 -12.96
C GLY A 234 10.57 -16.72 -14.15
N SER A 235 10.98 -15.46 -14.34
CA SER A 235 10.51 -14.66 -15.48
C SER A 235 11.10 -15.18 -16.79
N THR A 236 10.25 -15.20 -17.83
CA THR A 236 10.67 -15.48 -19.21
C THR A 236 11.39 -14.29 -19.85
N VAL A 237 11.30 -13.09 -19.26
CA VAL A 237 11.99 -11.89 -19.73
C VAL A 237 13.39 -11.83 -19.11
N PRO A 238 14.49 -11.85 -19.90
CA PRO A 238 15.85 -11.82 -19.38
C PRO A 238 16.12 -10.66 -18.41
N ASP A 239 15.76 -9.43 -18.82
CA ASP A 239 15.91 -8.23 -17.99
C ASP A 239 15.23 -8.35 -16.62
N GLU A 240 14.03 -8.96 -16.57
CA GLU A 240 13.31 -9.17 -15.31
C GLU A 240 13.96 -10.24 -14.45
N ARG A 241 14.50 -11.30 -15.05
CA ARG A 241 15.20 -12.36 -14.34
C ARG A 241 16.49 -11.84 -13.71
N ASP A 242 17.23 -11.03 -14.47
CA ASP A 242 18.57 -10.59 -14.09
C ASP A 242 18.52 -9.38 -13.14
N TYR A 243 17.57 -8.45 -13.33
CA TYR A 243 17.46 -7.20 -12.55
C TYR A 243 16.19 -7.09 -11.69
N GLY A 244 15.30 -8.08 -11.75
CA GLY A 244 14.03 -8.06 -11.05
C GLY A 244 12.97 -7.17 -11.70
N ARG A 245 11.82 -7.06 -11.05
CA ARG A 245 10.68 -6.28 -11.51
C ARG A 245 10.06 -5.46 -10.38
N ILE A 246 9.61 -4.23 -10.68
CA ILE A 246 8.79 -3.47 -9.74
C ILE A 246 7.44 -4.18 -9.59
N ALA A 247 7.08 -4.52 -8.35
CA ALA A 247 5.88 -5.29 -8.05
C ALA A 247 4.58 -4.64 -8.55
N ASN A 248 4.53 -3.30 -8.60
CA ASN A 248 3.39 -2.57 -9.16
C ASN A 248 3.38 -2.69 -10.70
N PRO A 249 2.40 -3.40 -11.31
CA PRO A 249 2.37 -3.66 -12.75
C PRO A 249 2.18 -2.38 -13.57
N THR A 250 1.41 -1.41 -13.06
CA THR A 250 1.18 -0.12 -13.73
C THR A 250 2.48 0.66 -13.86
N VAL A 251 3.27 0.72 -12.78
CA VAL A 251 4.58 1.40 -12.78
C VAL A 251 5.57 0.67 -13.68
N HIS A 252 5.59 -0.66 -13.64
CA HIS A 252 6.42 -1.46 -14.53
C HIS A 252 6.12 -1.19 -16.03
N ILE A 253 4.84 -1.17 -16.42
CA ILE A 253 4.44 -0.86 -17.80
C ILE A 253 4.83 0.58 -18.14
N GLY A 254 4.52 1.53 -17.25
CA GLY A 254 4.82 2.95 -17.44
C GLY A 254 6.31 3.22 -17.67
N LEU A 255 7.20 2.61 -16.89
CA LEU A 255 8.64 2.82 -17.02
C LEU A 255 9.19 2.23 -18.32
N ASN A 256 8.64 1.10 -18.78
CA ASN A 256 9.00 0.53 -20.06
C ASN A 256 8.51 1.38 -21.24
N GLN A 257 7.32 1.98 -21.15
CA GLN A 257 6.85 2.94 -22.17
C GLN A 257 7.69 4.22 -22.18
N LEU A 258 8.04 4.73 -21.00
CA LEU A 258 8.96 5.86 -20.85
C LEU A 258 10.33 5.56 -21.48
N ARG A 259 10.89 4.37 -21.23
CA ARG A 259 12.13 3.90 -21.84
C ARG A 259 12.09 3.97 -23.37
N LEU A 260 11.02 3.43 -23.97
CA LEU A 260 10.85 3.43 -25.42
C LEU A 260 10.76 4.85 -25.98
N LEU A 261 9.91 5.68 -25.36
CA LEU A 261 9.73 7.07 -25.79
C LEU A 261 11.04 7.86 -25.71
N VAL A 262 11.69 7.88 -24.55
CA VAL A 262 12.91 8.66 -24.35
C VAL A 262 14.04 8.17 -25.24
N ASN A 263 14.20 6.85 -25.43
CA ASN A 263 15.22 6.33 -26.33
C ASN A 263 14.98 6.74 -27.78
N GLU A 264 13.72 6.79 -28.22
CA GLU A 264 13.37 7.28 -29.55
C GLU A 264 13.60 8.80 -29.69
N MET A 265 13.30 9.58 -28.65
CA MET A 265 13.63 11.01 -28.61
C MET A 265 15.14 11.22 -28.71
N ILE A 266 15.93 10.45 -27.94
CA ILE A 266 17.40 10.52 -27.98
C ILE A 266 17.94 10.14 -29.36
N ARG A 267 17.39 9.10 -29.97
CA ARG A 267 17.77 8.67 -31.33
C ARG A 267 17.54 9.78 -32.37
N ARG A 268 16.44 10.53 -32.24
CA ARG A 268 16.02 11.54 -33.21
C ARG A 268 16.66 12.91 -32.98
N TRP A 269 16.86 13.31 -31.72
CA TRP A 269 17.26 14.68 -31.36
C TRP A 269 18.49 14.76 -30.46
N GLY A 270 19.08 13.63 -30.08
CA GLY A 270 20.19 13.58 -29.13
C GLY A 270 19.75 13.61 -27.66
N PRO A 271 20.71 13.51 -26.72
CA PRO A 271 20.41 13.44 -25.30
C PRO A 271 19.69 14.71 -24.81
N PRO A 272 18.68 14.58 -23.93
CA PRO A 272 17.96 15.74 -23.40
C PRO A 272 18.90 16.62 -22.55
N SER A 273 18.79 17.94 -22.73
CA SER A 273 19.52 18.91 -21.90
C SER A 273 18.86 19.09 -20.53
N GLU A 274 17.55 18.91 -20.45
CA GLU A 274 16.73 19.00 -19.24
C GLU A 274 15.54 18.04 -19.39
N VAL A 275 15.07 17.48 -18.27
CA VAL A 275 13.88 16.63 -18.23
C VAL A 275 12.96 17.09 -17.09
N ILE A 276 11.72 17.40 -17.44
CA ILE A 276 10.69 17.87 -16.50
C ILE A 276 9.60 16.81 -16.44
N VAL A 277 9.34 16.29 -15.24
CA VAL A 277 8.31 15.27 -15.02
C VAL A 277 7.17 15.87 -14.21
N GLU A 278 5.96 15.86 -14.75
CA GLU A 278 4.76 16.25 -14.01
C GLU A 278 4.33 15.16 -13.03
N LEU A 279 4.27 15.50 -11.75
CA LEU A 279 3.68 14.68 -10.70
C LEU A 279 2.16 14.90 -10.69
N ALA A 280 1.41 13.81 -10.58
CA ALA A 280 0.02 13.84 -10.12
C ALA A 280 -0.07 14.09 -8.58
N ARG A 281 0.68 15.09 -8.09
CA ARG A 281 0.56 15.58 -6.72
C ARG A 281 -0.21 16.89 -6.72
N GLU A 282 -1.05 17.04 -5.69
CA GLU A 282 -1.40 18.37 -5.19
C GLU A 282 -0.09 19.08 -4.79
N MET A 283 0.00 20.38 -5.06
CA MET A 283 1.15 21.21 -4.65
C MET A 283 1.53 20.96 -3.20
N GLY A 284 2.81 21.19 -2.89
CA GLY A 284 3.35 21.10 -1.53
C GLY A 284 2.36 21.66 -0.52
N LEU A 285 1.90 20.76 0.37
CA LEU A 285 0.95 21.05 1.42
C LEU A 285 1.35 22.36 2.12
N SER A 286 0.40 23.27 2.31
CA SER A 286 0.65 24.52 3.06
C SER A 286 1.31 24.20 4.40
N GLY A 287 2.08 25.13 4.97
CA GLY A 287 2.73 24.91 6.27
C GLY A 287 1.75 24.43 7.35
N LYS A 288 0.49 24.88 7.28
CA LYS A 288 -0.63 24.42 8.11
C LYS A 288 -0.99 22.96 7.82
N ARG A 289 -1.24 22.58 6.56
CA ARG A 289 -1.61 21.21 6.20
C ARG A 289 -0.49 20.20 6.45
N ARG A 290 0.78 20.60 6.29
CA ARG A 290 1.94 19.79 6.70
C ARG A 290 1.95 19.55 8.21
N LYS A 291 1.70 20.59 9.02
CA LYS A 291 1.57 20.45 10.48
C LYS A 291 0.40 19.55 10.88
N GLU A 292 -0.76 19.67 10.23
CA GLU A 292 -1.92 18.79 10.45
C GLU A 292 -1.56 17.34 10.16
N ILE A 293 -0.99 17.04 8.98
CA ILE A 293 -0.58 15.67 8.62
C ILE A 293 0.49 15.13 9.57
N MET A 294 1.46 15.95 9.97
CA MET A 294 2.46 15.55 10.96
C MET A 294 1.80 15.25 12.31
N SER A 295 0.79 16.03 12.74
CA SER A 295 0.01 15.75 13.96
C SER A 295 -0.77 14.45 13.83
N GLU A 296 -1.48 14.24 12.73
CA GLU A 296 -2.23 13.01 12.45
C GLU A 296 -1.31 11.78 12.43
N GLN A 297 -0.17 11.85 11.75
CA GLN A 297 0.82 10.76 11.72
C GLN A 297 1.36 10.47 13.13
N LYS A 298 1.64 11.50 13.90
CA LYS A 298 2.12 11.43 15.27
C LYS A 298 1.07 10.88 16.24
N GLU A 299 -0.21 11.16 16.04
CA GLU A 299 -1.33 10.56 16.76
C GLU A 299 -1.49 9.08 16.40
N ASN A 300 -1.47 8.76 15.12
CA ASN A 300 -1.52 7.38 14.63
C ASN A 300 -0.35 6.53 15.15
N GLN A 301 0.86 7.10 15.23
CA GLN A 301 2.02 6.39 15.78
C GLN A 301 1.83 6.07 17.26
N GLN A 302 1.37 7.04 18.07
CA GLN A 302 1.12 6.81 19.50
C GLN A 302 0.07 5.72 19.69
N VAL A 303 -1.04 5.80 18.96
CA VAL A 303 -2.09 4.77 19.00
C VAL A 303 -1.51 3.40 18.64
N ASN A 304 -0.64 3.30 17.65
CA ASN A 304 0.01 2.03 17.30
C ASN A 304 0.91 1.48 18.41
N GLU A 305 1.63 2.35 19.11
CA GLU A 305 2.49 1.98 20.24
C GLU A 305 1.65 1.48 21.42
N ASP A 306 0.53 2.15 21.73
CA ASP A 306 -0.41 1.75 22.77
C ASP A 306 -1.08 0.40 22.43
N LEU A 307 -1.49 0.21 21.18
CA LEU A 307 -2.03 -1.06 20.68
C LEU A 307 -1.01 -2.20 20.77
N ASN A 308 0.25 -1.96 20.41
CA ASN A 308 1.30 -2.97 20.53
C ASN A 308 1.53 -3.37 22.00
N ALA A 309 1.56 -2.39 22.92
CA ALA A 309 1.71 -2.66 24.34
C ALA A 309 0.53 -3.47 24.91
N GLU A 310 -0.69 -3.27 24.38
CA GLU A 310 -1.85 -4.08 24.73
C GLU A 310 -1.77 -5.49 24.13
N LEU A 311 -1.32 -5.65 22.88
CA LEU A 311 -1.09 -6.96 22.26
C LEU A 311 -0.12 -7.80 23.10
N ASP A 312 0.97 -7.20 23.59
CA ASP A 312 1.93 -7.90 24.46
C ASP A 312 1.26 -8.41 25.75
N ARG A 313 0.45 -7.57 26.41
CA ARG A 313 -0.28 -7.97 27.62
C ARG A 313 -1.28 -9.10 27.35
N LEU A 314 -1.84 -9.13 26.14
CA LEU A 314 -2.78 -10.17 25.70
C LEU A 314 -2.07 -11.42 25.15
N GLY A 315 -0.75 -11.47 25.15
CA GLY A 315 0.04 -12.58 24.60
C GLY A 315 -0.14 -12.74 23.09
N GLN A 316 -0.45 -11.66 22.37
CA GLN A 316 -0.69 -11.66 20.93
C GLN A 316 0.50 -11.06 20.18
N ARG A 317 0.84 -11.62 19.01
CA ARG A 317 1.91 -11.09 18.16
C ARG A 317 1.61 -9.67 17.65
N GLN A 318 2.63 -8.82 17.63
CA GLN A 318 2.56 -7.42 17.18
C GLN A 318 2.55 -7.26 15.64
N ASN A 319 1.59 -7.88 14.96
CA ASN A 319 1.44 -7.78 13.51
C ASN A 319 0.36 -6.77 13.08
N HIS A 320 0.30 -6.46 11.78
CA HIS A 320 -0.66 -5.51 11.22
C HIS A 320 -2.11 -5.93 11.46
N GLU A 321 -2.43 -7.22 11.31
CA GLU A 321 -3.78 -7.75 11.42
C GLU A 321 -4.32 -7.65 12.86
N ASN A 322 -3.51 -8.05 13.84
CA ASN A 322 -3.86 -7.97 15.26
C ASN A 322 -4.00 -6.52 15.73
N ARG A 323 -3.13 -5.61 15.27
CA ARG A 323 -3.29 -4.17 15.50
C ARG A 323 -4.61 -3.66 14.92
N LEU A 324 -4.97 -4.09 13.72
CA LEU A 324 -6.23 -3.68 13.08
C LEU A 324 -7.44 -4.23 13.83
N ARG A 325 -7.40 -5.48 14.31
CA ARG A 325 -8.45 -6.05 15.16
C ARG A 325 -8.68 -5.22 16.42
N LEU A 326 -7.64 -4.94 17.20
CA LEU A 326 -7.77 -4.10 18.41
C LEU A 326 -8.24 -2.69 18.08
N ARG A 327 -7.70 -2.08 17.01
CA ARG A 327 -8.13 -0.73 16.60
C ARG A 327 -9.63 -0.69 16.31
N LEU A 328 -10.15 -1.64 15.55
CA LEU A 328 -11.58 -1.71 15.25
C LEU A 328 -12.40 -2.01 16.50
N PHE A 329 -11.89 -2.86 17.40
CA PHE A 329 -12.52 -3.17 18.67
C PHE A 329 -12.67 -1.94 19.56
N HIS A 330 -11.58 -1.18 19.76
CA HIS A 330 -11.60 0.07 20.53
C HIS A 330 -12.48 1.12 19.90
N GLN A 331 -12.45 1.29 18.57
CA GLN A 331 -13.36 2.20 17.87
C GLN A 331 -14.83 1.88 18.16
N MET A 332 -15.22 0.60 18.21
CA MET A 332 -16.59 0.22 18.54
C MET A 332 -16.90 0.41 20.04
N LYS A 333 -15.92 0.15 20.91
CA LYS A 333 -16.04 0.31 22.37
C LYS A 333 -16.11 1.78 22.82
N GLU A 334 -15.43 2.69 22.11
CA GLU A 334 -15.50 4.13 22.35
C GLU A 334 -16.90 4.69 22.08
N VAL A 335 -17.58 4.18 21.05
CA VAL A 335 -18.95 4.58 20.73
C VAL A 335 -19.94 3.94 21.71
N ASP A 336 -19.71 2.68 22.11
CA ASP A 336 -20.54 2.02 23.12
C ASP A 336 -19.74 1.29 24.22
N PRO A 337 -19.65 1.91 25.41
CA PRO A 337 -19.02 1.31 26.59
C PRO A 337 -19.73 0.06 27.13
N LEU A 338 -21.01 -0.17 26.79
CA LEU A 338 -21.82 -1.29 27.29
C LEU A 338 -21.41 -2.64 26.68
N GLY A 339 -20.65 -2.64 25.59
CA GLY A 339 -20.00 -3.82 25.05
C GLY A 339 -19.97 -3.89 23.53
N VAL A 340 -18.85 -4.37 23.00
CA VAL A 340 -18.66 -4.59 21.56
C VAL A 340 -19.39 -5.87 21.14
N CYS A 341 -20.16 -5.78 20.06
CA CYS A 341 -20.79 -6.93 19.44
C CYS A 341 -20.72 -6.84 17.91
N CYS A 342 -20.94 -7.98 17.25
CA CYS A 342 -21.02 -8.06 15.81
C CYS A 342 -22.20 -7.22 15.30
N VAL A 343 -21.95 -6.28 14.39
CA VAL A 343 -23.00 -5.41 13.84
C VAL A 343 -24.10 -6.21 13.12
N TYR A 344 -23.73 -7.29 12.43
CA TYR A 344 -24.68 -8.11 11.69
C TYR A 344 -25.51 -9.03 12.60
N THR A 345 -24.90 -9.70 13.56
CA THR A 345 -25.57 -10.76 14.35
C THR A 345 -25.98 -10.34 15.76
N GLY A 346 -25.37 -9.30 16.32
CA GLY A 346 -25.52 -8.93 17.73
C GLY A 346 -24.70 -9.79 18.70
N ASP A 347 -23.97 -10.80 18.22
CA ASP A 347 -23.15 -11.66 19.09
C ASP A 347 -22.03 -10.85 19.74
N ALA A 348 -21.84 -11.02 21.05
CA ALA A 348 -20.79 -10.34 21.78
C ALA A 348 -19.39 -10.71 21.25
N ILE A 349 -18.55 -9.69 21.10
CA ILE A 349 -17.13 -9.79 20.81
C ILE A 349 -16.42 -9.37 22.09
N SER A 350 -15.85 -10.32 22.82
CA SER A 350 -14.98 -10.03 23.96
C SER A 350 -13.53 -9.93 23.52
N GLY A 351 -12.65 -9.38 24.37
CA GLY A 351 -11.20 -9.34 24.09
C GLY A 351 -10.61 -10.73 23.85
N ALA A 352 -11.08 -11.75 24.55
CA ALA A 352 -10.66 -13.15 24.32
C ALA A 352 -11.18 -13.70 22.98
N ARG A 353 -12.41 -13.36 22.59
CA ARG A 353 -13.01 -13.82 21.33
C ARG A 353 -12.47 -13.08 20.10
N LEU A 354 -11.97 -11.85 20.28
CA LEU A 354 -11.49 -10.98 19.21
C LEU A 354 -10.43 -11.63 18.30
N PHE A 355 -9.51 -12.40 18.89
CA PHE A 355 -8.43 -13.08 18.17
C PHE A 355 -8.76 -14.53 17.81
N SER A 356 -9.96 -14.99 18.16
CA SER A 356 -10.42 -16.32 17.77
C SER A 356 -10.74 -16.35 16.28
N PRO A 357 -10.72 -17.55 15.66
CA PRO A 357 -11.15 -17.71 14.28
C PRO A 357 -12.59 -17.17 14.07
N GLU A 358 -13.48 -17.23 15.04
CA GLU A 358 -14.89 -16.86 14.86
C GLU A 358 -15.13 -15.40 14.46
N VAL A 359 -14.15 -14.52 14.68
CA VAL A 359 -14.21 -13.08 14.35
C VAL A 359 -13.36 -12.78 13.12
N GLU A 360 -13.96 -12.08 12.17
CA GLU A 360 -13.31 -11.65 10.93
C GLU A 360 -13.47 -10.14 10.73
N ILE A 361 -12.53 -9.56 9.97
CA ILE A 361 -12.63 -8.18 9.51
C ILE A 361 -13.35 -8.21 8.16
N ASP A 362 -14.54 -7.62 8.10
CA ASP A 362 -15.32 -7.49 6.85
C ASP A 362 -15.08 -6.12 6.20
N HIS A 363 -15.14 -6.11 4.87
CA HIS A 363 -15.28 -4.90 4.07
C HIS A 363 -16.76 -4.58 3.90
N ILE A 364 -17.26 -3.54 4.58
CA ILE A 364 -18.67 -3.13 4.58
C ILE A 364 -19.18 -3.03 3.14
N LEU A 365 -18.53 -2.21 2.31
CA LEU A 365 -18.67 -2.28 0.86
C LEU A 365 -17.69 -3.32 0.30
N PRO A 366 -18.13 -4.26 -0.54
CA PRO A 366 -17.26 -5.31 -1.05
C PRO A 366 -16.05 -4.76 -1.79
N PHE A 367 -14.85 -5.24 -1.46
CA PHE A 367 -13.61 -4.76 -2.08
C PHE A 367 -13.60 -4.97 -3.60
N SER A 368 -14.12 -6.10 -4.10
CA SER A 368 -14.15 -6.37 -5.55
C SER A 368 -15.01 -5.38 -6.34
N ARG A 369 -15.96 -4.71 -5.69
CA ARG A 369 -16.89 -3.74 -6.30
C ARG A 369 -16.48 -2.30 -6.03
N SER A 370 -15.90 -2.01 -4.87
CA SER A 370 -15.57 -0.64 -4.42
C SER A 370 -14.08 -0.31 -4.48
N LEU A 371 -13.19 -1.30 -4.48
CA LEU A 371 -11.74 -1.16 -4.33
C LEU A 371 -11.31 -0.40 -3.05
N HIS A 372 -12.20 -0.27 -2.07
CA HIS A 372 -11.98 0.50 -0.86
C HIS A 372 -11.39 -0.36 0.27
N ASP A 373 -10.08 -0.36 0.43
CA ASP A 373 -9.39 -1.12 1.49
C ASP A 373 -9.11 -0.30 2.77
N GLY A 374 -9.55 0.95 2.80
CA GLY A 374 -9.34 1.85 3.94
C GLY A 374 -10.02 1.35 5.22
N ALA A 375 -9.50 1.73 6.39
CA ALA A 375 -10.09 1.38 7.69
C ALA A 375 -11.53 1.91 7.86
N GLY A 376 -11.91 2.95 7.11
CA GLY A 376 -13.28 3.45 7.01
C GLY A 376 -14.26 2.46 6.39
N ASN A 377 -13.79 1.46 5.65
CA ASN A 377 -14.62 0.39 5.07
C ASN A 377 -14.60 -0.89 5.90
N LYS A 378 -13.88 -0.94 7.02
CA LYS A 378 -13.61 -2.17 7.76
C LYS A 378 -14.34 -2.18 9.09
N LEU A 379 -14.89 -3.33 9.47
CA LEU A 379 -15.47 -3.58 10.80
C LEU A 379 -15.22 -5.01 11.28
N LEU A 380 -15.42 -5.25 12.57
CA LEU A 380 -15.38 -6.59 13.15
C LEU A 380 -16.76 -7.23 13.09
N CYS A 381 -16.82 -8.46 12.60
CA CYS A 381 -18.04 -9.24 12.56
C CYS A 381 -17.77 -10.73 12.83
N MET A 382 -18.84 -11.48 13.10
CA MET A 382 -18.76 -12.93 13.15
C MET A 382 -18.54 -13.47 11.73
N ARG A 383 -17.62 -14.43 11.59
CA ARG A 383 -17.34 -15.16 10.35
C ARG A 383 -18.60 -15.64 9.64
N ARG A 384 -19.60 -16.13 10.39
CA ARG A 384 -20.86 -16.60 9.81
C ARG A 384 -21.56 -15.51 9.00
N ALA A 385 -21.64 -14.31 9.55
CA ALA A 385 -22.27 -13.17 8.88
C ALA A 385 -21.43 -12.63 7.73
N ASN A 386 -20.09 -12.67 7.85
CA ASN A 386 -19.22 -12.33 6.73
C ASN A 386 -19.45 -13.26 5.53
N ARG A 387 -19.55 -14.56 5.80
CA ARG A 387 -19.84 -15.60 4.78
C ARG A 387 -21.24 -15.49 4.19
N ASP A 388 -22.23 -15.06 4.97
CA ASP A 388 -23.59 -14.84 4.47
C ASP A 388 -23.67 -13.56 3.63
N LYS A 389 -22.92 -12.50 4.00
CA LYS A 389 -22.84 -11.24 3.24
C LYS A 389 -22.21 -11.43 1.86
N GLN A 390 -21.09 -12.17 1.78
CA GLN A 390 -20.35 -12.40 0.53
C GLN A 390 -19.99 -11.08 -0.18
N ASN A 391 -20.10 -11.04 -1.51
CA ASN A 391 -19.78 -9.88 -2.35
C ASN A 391 -20.93 -8.84 -2.44
N ARG A 392 -21.77 -8.75 -1.41
CA ARG A 392 -22.91 -7.84 -1.32
C ARG A 392 -22.69 -6.73 -0.29
N THR A 393 -23.35 -5.59 -0.46
CA THR A 393 -23.44 -4.56 0.58
C THR A 393 -24.28 -5.06 1.77
N PRO A 394 -24.19 -4.44 2.96
CA PRO A 394 -25.00 -4.87 4.10
C PRO A 394 -26.50 -4.78 3.81
N HIS A 395 -26.94 -3.74 3.11
CA HIS A 395 -28.35 -3.59 2.71
C HIS A 395 -28.78 -4.67 1.70
N GLU A 396 -27.96 -4.96 0.68
CA GLU A 396 -28.25 -6.05 -0.27
C GLU A 396 -28.30 -7.43 0.41
N ALA A 397 -27.46 -7.65 1.42
CA ALA A 397 -27.36 -8.92 2.13
C ALA A 397 -28.47 -9.10 3.17
N PHE A 398 -28.76 -8.05 3.95
CA PHE A 398 -29.56 -8.14 5.16
C PHE A 398 -30.77 -7.21 5.19
N GLY A 399 -30.91 -6.27 4.25
CA GLY A 399 -31.96 -5.24 4.23
C GLY A 399 -33.40 -5.77 4.16
N HIS A 400 -33.56 -7.04 3.79
CA HIS A 400 -34.83 -7.75 3.74
C HIS A 400 -35.03 -8.71 4.94
N SER A 401 -34.21 -8.59 5.98
CA SER A 401 -34.23 -9.43 7.20
C SER A 401 -34.29 -10.94 6.91
N PRO A 402 -33.29 -11.52 6.22
CA PRO A 402 -33.25 -12.96 5.97
C PRO A 402 -33.18 -13.76 7.29
N PRO A 403 -33.60 -15.04 7.31
CA PRO A 403 -33.60 -15.86 8.52
C PRO A 403 -32.26 -15.81 9.29
N GLY A 404 -32.34 -15.48 10.59
CA GLY A 404 -31.17 -15.29 11.45
C GLY A 404 -30.63 -13.86 11.51
N TYR A 405 -31.24 -12.93 10.76
CA TYR A 405 -30.88 -11.51 10.74
C TYR A 405 -32.13 -10.63 10.83
N ASP A 406 -31.99 -9.47 11.47
CA ASP A 406 -33.04 -8.47 11.61
C ASP A 406 -32.48 -7.09 11.25
N TRP A 407 -32.91 -6.53 10.12
CA TRP A 407 -32.38 -5.28 9.59
C TRP A 407 -32.58 -4.09 10.51
N PRO A 408 -33.79 -3.81 11.05
CA PRO A 408 -33.98 -2.83 12.11
C PRO A 408 -32.98 -2.96 13.27
N ALA A 409 -32.74 -4.19 13.76
CA ALA A 409 -31.78 -4.42 14.83
C ALA A 409 -30.32 -4.19 14.38
N ILE A 410 -29.99 -4.50 13.12
CA ILE A 410 -28.69 -4.17 12.51
C ILE A 410 -28.54 -2.64 12.45
N GLN A 411 -29.54 -1.90 11.99
CA GLN A 411 -29.50 -0.44 11.91
C GLN A 411 -29.31 0.20 13.29
N ALA A 412 -30.05 -0.27 14.30
CA ALA A 412 -29.86 0.17 15.68
C ALA A 412 -28.42 -0.09 16.17
N ARG A 413 -27.83 -1.25 15.83
CA ARG A 413 -26.42 -1.53 16.13
C ARG A 413 -25.45 -0.66 15.33
N VAL A 414 -25.76 -0.33 14.08
CA VAL A 414 -24.94 0.57 13.25
C VAL A 414 -24.88 1.95 13.89
N GLU A 415 -26.03 2.51 14.28
CA GLU A 415 -26.11 3.82 14.93
C GLU A 415 -25.42 3.80 16.30
N ARG A 416 -25.55 2.69 17.04
CA ARG A 416 -24.95 2.53 18.37
C ARG A 416 -23.45 2.25 18.35
N LEU A 417 -22.91 1.52 17.37
CA LEU A 417 -21.52 1.02 17.38
C LEU A 417 -20.61 1.69 16.35
N LEU A 418 -21.17 2.36 15.34
CA LEU A 418 -20.40 2.91 14.23
C LEU A 418 -20.58 4.42 14.12
N GLY A 419 -19.48 5.14 13.94
CA GLY A 419 -19.54 6.58 13.65
C GLY A 419 -20.24 6.90 12.33
N PRO A 420 -20.69 8.15 12.13
CA PRO A 420 -21.59 8.54 11.03
C PRO A 420 -21.02 8.25 9.64
N ARG A 421 -19.69 8.29 9.47
CA ARG A 421 -19.04 7.95 8.19
C ARG A 421 -19.23 6.48 7.82
N LYS A 422 -19.09 5.56 8.77
CA LYS A 422 -19.26 4.12 8.55
C LYS A 422 -20.74 3.76 8.44
N ALA A 423 -21.60 4.40 9.22
CA ALA A 423 -23.05 4.19 9.17
C ALA A 423 -23.65 4.46 7.78
N ARG A 424 -23.14 5.46 7.05
CA ARG A 424 -23.54 5.73 5.66
C ARG A 424 -23.30 4.55 4.71
N LEU A 425 -22.33 3.69 5.00
CA LEU A 425 -22.01 2.52 4.15
C LEU A 425 -23.05 1.39 4.24
N PHE A 426 -24.02 1.51 5.14
CA PHE A 426 -25.12 0.56 5.30
C PHE A 426 -26.40 1.00 4.56
N GLN A 427 -26.39 2.18 3.93
CA GLN A 427 -27.53 2.67 3.19
C GLN A 427 -27.71 1.93 1.84
N PRO A 428 -28.93 1.89 1.28
CA PRO A 428 -29.19 1.20 0.01
C PRO A 428 -28.33 1.71 -1.15
N THR A 429 -28.10 3.02 -1.21
CA THR A 429 -27.33 3.71 -2.27
C THR A 429 -25.83 3.77 -1.99
N ALA A 430 -25.37 3.22 -0.86
CA ALA A 430 -24.02 3.44 -0.36
C ALA A 430 -22.92 3.07 -1.35
N LEU A 431 -23.12 2.02 -2.15
CA LEU A 431 -22.14 1.62 -3.16
C LEU A 431 -22.13 2.58 -4.35
N ASP A 432 -23.28 3.03 -4.83
CA ASP A 432 -23.37 3.96 -5.96
C ASP A 432 -22.85 5.35 -5.57
N ASP A 433 -23.21 5.83 -4.38
CA ASP A 433 -22.70 7.07 -3.79
C ASP A 433 -21.18 7.01 -3.64
N PHE A 434 -20.64 5.84 -3.30
CA PHE A 434 -19.22 5.60 -3.22
C PHE A 434 -18.57 5.52 -4.63
N LEU A 435 -19.20 4.84 -5.58
CA LEU A 435 -18.69 4.61 -6.94
C LEU A 435 -18.82 5.79 -7.90
N GLY A 436 -19.45 6.90 -7.52
CA GLY A 436 -19.37 8.16 -8.25
C GLY A 436 -17.91 8.59 -8.56
N ASP A 437 -17.71 9.72 -9.25
CA ASP A 437 -16.47 10.19 -9.90
C ASP A 437 -15.13 10.15 -9.11
N ARG A 438 -15.11 9.74 -7.83
CA ARG A 438 -13.96 9.85 -6.92
C ARG A 438 -13.07 8.61 -6.83
N ASN A 439 -13.56 7.37 -7.02
CA ASN A 439 -12.75 6.18 -6.67
C ASN A 439 -11.79 5.65 -7.74
N PHE A 440 -12.04 5.88 -9.03
CA PHE A 440 -11.06 5.54 -10.07
C PHE A 440 -9.82 6.44 -10.00
N LEU A 441 -9.96 7.64 -9.44
CA LEU A 441 -8.90 8.65 -9.37
C LEU A 441 -7.90 8.39 -8.24
N ASP A 442 -8.33 8.02 -7.04
CA ASP A 442 -7.44 7.96 -5.87
C ASP A 442 -6.33 6.89 -5.97
N ARG A 443 -6.62 5.75 -6.61
CA ARG A 443 -5.61 4.71 -6.90
C ARG A 443 -4.66 5.14 -8.01
N GLN A 444 -5.17 5.74 -9.09
CA GLN A 444 -4.32 6.33 -10.12
C GLN A 444 -3.43 7.43 -9.54
N LEU A 445 -3.92 8.26 -8.62
CA LEU A 445 -3.15 9.32 -7.96
C LEU A 445 -1.98 8.74 -7.14
N THR A 446 -2.19 7.67 -6.38
CA THR A 446 -1.08 7.05 -5.62
C THR A 446 -0.05 6.39 -6.54
N ASP A 447 -0.53 5.64 -7.54
CA ASP A 447 0.34 4.95 -8.51
C ASP A 447 1.15 5.94 -9.38
N THR A 448 0.54 7.05 -9.80
CA THR A 448 1.21 8.12 -10.57
C THR A 448 2.23 8.88 -9.73
N GLN A 449 2.01 9.06 -8.43
CA GLN A 449 3.00 9.64 -7.52
C GLN A 449 4.23 8.75 -7.36
N TYR A 450 4.01 7.46 -7.14
CA TYR A 450 5.10 6.48 -7.05
C TYR A 450 5.84 6.39 -8.38
N PHE A 451 5.13 6.26 -9.51
CA PHE A 451 5.69 6.26 -10.86
C PHE A 451 6.60 7.44 -11.09
N SER A 452 6.13 8.66 -10.81
CA SER A 452 6.88 9.86 -11.16
C SER A 452 8.16 10.02 -10.32
N ARG A 453 8.13 9.61 -9.05
CA ARG A 453 9.33 9.60 -8.19
C ARG A 453 10.39 8.65 -8.74
N VAL A 454 9.97 7.45 -9.15
CA VAL A 454 10.84 6.42 -9.69
C VAL A 454 11.33 6.79 -11.10
N ALA A 455 10.47 7.39 -11.92
CA ALA A 455 10.81 7.90 -13.26
C ALA A 455 11.86 9.00 -13.20
N ARG A 456 11.76 9.94 -12.23
CA ARG A 456 12.79 10.98 -12.03
C ARG A 456 14.16 10.36 -11.79
N GLU A 457 14.25 9.40 -10.87
CA GLU A 457 15.51 8.71 -10.56
C GLU A 457 16.05 7.97 -11.79
N TYR A 458 15.18 7.26 -12.50
CA TYR A 458 15.54 6.53 -13.72
C TYR A 458 16.06 7.45 -14.84
N LEU A 459 15.45 8.61 -15.04
CA LEU A 459 15.83 9.58 -16.07
C LEU A 459 17.22 10.20 -15.83
N THR A 460 17.74 10.14 -14.60
CA THR A 460 19.12 10.58 -14.31
C THR A 460 20.18 9.72 -15.01
N ALA A 461 19.82 8.55 -15.52
CA ALA A 461 20.73 7.71 -16.30
C ALA A 461 21.13 8.37 -17.64
N VAL A 462 20.27 9.23 -18.22
CA VAL A 462 20.51 9.89 -19.53
C VAL A 462 20.58 11.41 -19.45
N CYS A 463 20.15 12.00 -18.34
CA CYS A 463 20.17 13.45 -18.11
C CYS A 463 20.88 13.77 -16.79
N ASP A 464 21.51 14.94 -16.70
CA ASP A 464 22.16 15.39 -15.47
C ASP A 464 21.17 15.39 -14.29
N PRO A 465 21.49 14.80 -13.12
CA PRO A 465 20.59 14.77 -11.96
C PRO A 465 20.10 16.15 -11.51
N SER A 466 20.91 17.20 -11.67
CA SER A 466 20.53 18.58 -11.33
C SER A 466 19.53 19.19 -12.31
N ARG A 467 19.39 18.59 -13.51
CA ARG A 467 18.49 18.99 -14.60
C ARG A 467 17.33 18.02 -14.80
N VAL A 468 17.12 17.07 -13.89
CA VAL A 468 15.91 16.25 -13.82
C VAL A 468 15.08 16.68 -12.61
N TRP A 469 14.00 17.41 -12.87
CA TRP A 469 13.13 17.92 -11.82
C TRP A 469 11.66 17.64 -12.10
N VAL A 470 10.87 17.86 -11.06
CA VAL A 470 9.48 17.47 -11.00
C VAL A 470 8.60 18.69 -10.75
N THR A 471 7.46 18.76 -11.44
CA THR A 471 6.44 19.81 -11.25
C THR A 471 5.13 19.18 -10.79
N SER A 472 4.17 19.98 -10.32
CA SER A 472 2.86 19.47 -9.88
C SER A 472 1.77 19.78 -10.88
N GLY A 473 0.77 18.90 -11.03
CA GLY A 473 -0.31 19.11 -11.99
C GLY A 473 -1.18 20.35 -11.75
N ARG A 474 -1.27 20.81 -10.49
CA ARG A 474 -1.91 22.09 -10.16
C ARG A 474 -1.14 23.27 -10.75
N LEU A 475 0.19 23.23 -10.72
CA LEU A 475 1.04 24.28 -11.24
C LEU A 475 1.03 24.30 -12.77
N THR A 476 1.06 23.13 -13.41
CA THR A 476 0.82 22.99 -14.86
C THR A 476 -0.54 23.58 -15.25
N GLY A 477 -1.59 23.27 -14.49
CA GLY A 477 -2.92 23.82 -14.72
C GLY A 477 -2.99 25.35 -14.59
N LEU A 478 -2.26 25.91 -13.62
CA LEU A 478 -2.18 27.35 -13.42
C LEU A 478 -1.43 28.04 -14.58
N VAL A 479 -0.30 27.48 -15.01
CA VAL A 479 0.46 27.99 -16.17
C VAL A 479 -0.39 27.90 -17.44
N ARG A 480 -1.05 26.75 -17.67
CA ARG A 480 -1.96 26.52 -18.81
C ARG A 480 -3.11 27.53 -18.83
N ALA A 481 -3.69 27.83 -17.68
CA ALA A 481 -4.74 28.84 -17.54
C ALA A 481 -4.23 30.24 -17.88
N LYS A 482 -3.05 30.61 -17.37
CA LYS A 482 -2.45 31.93 -17.62
C LYS A 482 -1.99 32.12 -19.06
N PHE A 483 -1.50 31.08 -19.70
CA PHE A 483 -1.25 31.07 -21.14
C PHE A 483 -2.54 31.02 -21.97
N GLY A 484 -3.72 30.90 -21.36
CA GLY A 484 -5.01 30.91 -22.06
C GLY A 484 -5.22 29.68 -22.95
N LEU A 485 -4.75 28.51 -22.51
CA LEU A 485 -4.75 27.28 -23.31
C LEU A 485 -5.86 26.29 -22.88
N ASN A 486 -6.63 26.59 -21.83
CA ASN A 486 -7.62 25.66 -21.28
C ASN A 486 -8.74 25.30 -22.26
N SER A 487 -9.04 26.16 -23.24
CA SER A 487 -10.09 25.96 -24.24
C SER A 487 -9.58 25.37 -25.55
N MET A 488 -8.31 24.96 -25.65
CA MET A 488 -7.74 24.44 -26.90
C MET A 488 -8.26 23.05 -27.31
N LEU A 489 -8.78 22.27 -26.36
CA LEU A 489 -9.23 20.88 -26.58
C LEU A 489 -10.67 20.65 -26.07
N SER A 490 -11.40 21.73 -25.74
CA SER A 490 -12.76 21.64 -25.22
C SER A 490 -13.56 22.92 -25.49
N ASP A 491 -14.81 22.75 -25.95
CA ASP A 491 -15.77 23.85 -26.15
C ASP A 491 -16.33 24.41 -24.83
N GLN A 492 -16.02 23.76 -23.70
CA GLN A 492 -16.35 24.24 -22.35
C GLN A 492 -15.10 24.55 -21.51
N PRO A 493 -15.18 25.45 -20.50
CA PRO A 493 -14.08 25.71 -19.59
C PRO A 493 -13.84 24.50 -18.68
N GLY A 494 -12.83 23.66 -18.99
CA GLY A 494 -12.47 22.50 -18.18
C GLY A 494 -11.67 21.46 -18.96
N LYS A 495 -10.97 20.54 -18.27
CA LYS A 495 -10.27 19.43 -18.95
C LYS A 495 -11.31 18.48 -19.56
N ASN A 496 -11.46 18.45 -20.88
CA ASN A 496 -12.16 17.35 -21.57
C ASN A 496 -11.25 16.10 -21.52
N ARG A 497 -11.52 15.21 -20.56
CA ARG A 497 -10.72 14.00 -20.33
C ARG A 497 -10.88 12.93 -21.41
N ASN A 498 -11.84 13.11 -22.33
CA ASN A 498 -12.08 12.18 -23.42
C ASN A 498 -11.10 12.37 -24.60
N ASP A 499 -10.38 13.50 -24.66
CA ASP A 499 -9.34 13.74 -25.66
C ASP A 499 -7.95 13.59 -25.05
N HIS A 500 -7.26 12.49 -25.34
CA HIS A 500 -5.92 12.20 -24.79
C HIS A 500 -4.82 13.20 -25.21
N ARG A 501 -5.05 14.08 -26.19
CA ARG A 501 -4.09 15.12 -26.60
C ARG A 501 -3.81 16.15 -25.49
N HIS A 502 -4.65 16.22 -24.46
CA HIS A 502 -4.41 17.09 -23.31
C HIS A 502 -3.10 16.75 -22.57
N HIS A 503 -2.61 15.51 -22.65
CA HIS A 503 -1.29 15.15 -22.12
C HIS A 503 -0.14 15.81 -22.89
N ALA A 504 -0.26 15.94 -24.22
CA ALA A 504 0.72 16.64 -25.04
C ALA A 504 0.70 18.15 -24.78
N LEU A 505 -0.49 18.72 -24.58
CA LEU A 505 -0.66 20.12 -24.15
C LEU A 505 0.03 20.38 -22.81
N ASP A 506 -0.23 19.53 -21.81
CA ASP A 506 0.38 19.65 -20.47
C ASP A 506 1.92 19.51 -20.56
N ALA A 507 2.42 18.57 -21.37
CA ALA A 507 3.85 18.40 -21.64
C ALA A 507 4.49 19.62 -22.33
N ALA A 508 3.80 20.24 -23.29
CA ALA A 508 4.29 21.46 -23.96
C ALA A 508 4.38 22.64 -22.99
N VAL A 509 3.36 22.81 -22.14
CA VAL A 509 3.32 23.88 -21.11
C VAL A 509 4.50 23.76 -20.16
N ILE A 510 4.77 22.56 -19.63
CA ILE A 510 5.90 22.37 -18.71
C ILE A 510 7.25 22.48 -19.44
N GLY A 511 7.33 22.05 -20.71
CA GLY A 511 8.56 22.13 -21.50
C GLY A 511 9.01 23.58 -21.78
N VAL A 512 8.06 24.52 -21.92
CA VAL A 512 8.37 25.94 -22.11
C VAL A 512 8.45 26.72 -20.79
N ALA A 513 7.77 26.24 -19.74
CA ALA A 513 7.80 26.85 -18.42
C ALA A 513 9.02 26.33 -17.63
N GLY A 514 10.19 26.93 -17.89
CA GLY A 514 11.40 26.64 -17.13
C GLY A 514 11.25 26.92 -15.62
N ARG A 515 12.17 26.40 -14.81
CA ARG A 515 12.13 26.45 -13.33
C ARG A 515 11.90 27.85 -12.76
N SER A 516 12.45 28.90 -13.37
CA SER A 516 12.28 30.29 -12.92
C SER A 516 10.85 30.80 -13.11
N VAL A 517 10.19 30.49 -14.23
CA VAL A 517 8.80 30.84 -14.50
C VAL A 517 7.89 30.14 -13.49
N ILE A 518 8.12 28.85 -13.28
CA ILE A 518 7.37 28.03 -12.33
C ILE A 518 7.52 28.55 -10.90
N GLN A 519 8.74 28.87 -10.47
CA GLN A 519 9.00 29.41 -9.13
C GLN A 519 8.33 30.77 -8.92
N ARG A 520 8.43 31.69 -9.89
CA ARG A 520 7.75 33.00 -9.81
C ARG A 520 6.24 32.86 -9.66
N ILE A 521 5.62 31.92 -10.38
CA ILE A 521 4.18 31.65 -10.31
C ILE A 521 3.82 31.06 -8.94
N ALA A 522 4.61 30.13 -8.43
CA ALA A 522 4.39 29.53 -7.10
C ALA A 522 4.52 30.59 -5.99
N ASP A 523 5.55 31.44 -6.04
CA ASP A 523 5.77 32.50 -5.05
C ASP A 523 4.66 33.56 -5.11
N ALA A 524 4.22 33.94 -6.32
CA ALA A 524 3.12 34.88 -6.50
C ALA A 524 1.77 34.30 -6.03
N ALA A 525 1.52 33.01 -6.28
CA ALA A 525 0.32 32.33 -5.77
C ALA A 525 0.32 32.23 -4.24
N ALA A 526 1.47 31.96 -3.62
CA ALA A 526 1.61 31.92 -2.16
C ALA A 526 1.36 33.30 -1.53
N ARG A 527 1.94 34.36 -2.10
CA ARG A 527 1.70 35.75 -1.64
C ARG A 527 0.23 36.19 -1.79
N ALA A 528 -0.42 35.78 -2.87
CA ALA A 528 -1.84 36.06 -3.12
C ALA A 528 -2.77 35.37 -2.11
N GLU A 529 -2.43 34.14 -1.70
CA GLU A 529 -3.16 33.39 -0.67
C GLU A 529 -3.02 34.03 0.72
N GLU A 530 -1.86 34.62 1.01
CA GLU A 530 -1.55 35.31 2.28
C GLU A 530 -2.16 36.73 2.36
N ALA A 531 -2.24 37.43 1.22
CA ALA A 531 -2.80 38.79 1.13
C ALA A 531 -4.32 38.83 0.87
N GLY A 532 -4.98 37.70 0.59
CA GLY A 532 -6.40 37.65 0.20
C GLY A 532 -6.69 38.29 -1.18
N GLU A 533 -5.64 38.66 -1.92
CA GLU A 533 -5.74 39.36 -3.20
C GLU A 533 -5.48 38.40 -4.37
N ASN A 534 -6.56 38.00 -5.04
CA ASN A 534 -6.50 37.18 -6.27
C ASN A 534 -5.96 37.97 -7.49
N ARG A 535 -5.50 39.22 -7.30
CA ARG A 535 -5.13 40.17 -8.36
C ARG A 535 -3.63 40.18 -8.72
N ALA A 536 -2.74 39.59 -7.91
CA ALA A 536 -1.28 39.72 -8.08
C ALA A 536 -0.64 38.86 -9.20
N LEU A 537 -1.40 38.29 -10.12
CA LEU A 537 -0.86 37.54 -11.27
C LEU A 537 -1.34 38.18 -12.58
N GLU A 538 -0.76 39.33 -12.88
CA GLU A 538 -0.77 39.95 -14.21
C GLU A 538 -0.30 38.94 -15.28
N ARG A 539 -0.81 39.14 -16.49
CA ARG A 539 -0.70 38.28 -17.67
C ARG A 539 0.76 37.80 -17.85
N LEU A 540 1.00 36.50 -17.77
CA LEU A 540 2.31 35.95 -18.14
C LEU A 540 2.53 36.17 -19.64
N ASP A 541 3.69 36.71 -20.00
CA ASP A 541 4.11 36.76 -21.38
C ASP A 541 4.12 35.34 -21.96
N LEU A 542 3.61 35.22 -23.19
CA LEU A 542 3.71 33.97 -23.93
C LEU A 542 5.20 33.70 -24.21
N PRO A 543 5.62 32.42 -24.25
CA PRO A 543 7.00 32.05 -24.59
C PRO A 543 7.49 32.73 -25.89
N TRP A 544 6.59 32.89 -26.85
CA TRP A 544 6.75 33.76 -28.03
C TRP A 544 5.36 34.22 -28.52
N PRO A 545 5.27 35.29 -29.36
CA PRO A 545 3.99 35.91 -29.73
C PRO A 545 2.97 34.95 -30.35
N ALA A 546 3.40 34.05 -31.23
CA ALA A 546 2.55 33.10 -31.93
C ALA A 546 2.33 31.77 -31.18
N PHE A 547 2.81 31.63 -29.94
CA PHE A 547 2.84 30.35 -29.20
C PHE A 547 1.51 29.58 -29.23
N ARG A 548 0.39 30.29 -29.04
CA ARG A 548 -0.94 29.66 -29.03
C ARG A 548 -1.30 29.06 -30.38
N PHE A 549 -1.03 29.78 -31.46
CA PHE A 549 -1.32 29.36 -32.82
C PHE A 549 -0.44 28.16 -33.21
N ASP A 550 0.87 28.26 -32.94
CA ASP A 550 1.82 27.19 -33.25
C ASP A 550 1.49 25.90 -32.48
N LEU A 551 1.14 26.03 -31.20
CA LEU A 551 0.75 24.90 -30.37
C LEU A 551 -0.55 24.25 -30.86
N ALA A 552 -1.56 25.04 -31.24
CA ALA A 552 -2.80 24.52 -31.81
C ALA A 552 -2.52 23.75 -33.12
N ALA A 553 -1.74 24.33 -34.03
CA ALA A 553 -1.36 23.70 -35.29
C ALA A 553 -0.54 22.41 -35.08
N CYS A 554 0.25 22.33 -33.99
CA CYS A 554 0.93 21.10 -33.60
C CYS A 554 -0.05 20.05 -33.05
N LEU A 555 -0.95 20.44 -32.15
CA LEU A 555 -1.94 19.54 -31.52
C LEU A 555 -2.90 18.92 -32.53
N GLU A 556 -3.25 19.62 -33.60
CA GLU A 556 -4.04 19.08 -34.72
C GLU A 556 -3.34 17.92 -35.43
N LYS A 557 -2.00 17.92 -35.47
CA LYS A 557 -1.18 16.89 -36.12
C LYS A 557 -0.80 15.74 -35.18
N VAL A 558 -1.14 15.83 -33.88
CA VAL A 558 -0.81 14.80 -32.90
C VAL A 558 -1.69 13.57 -33.14
N VAL A 559 -1.04 12.46 -33.49
CA VAL A 559 -1.66 11.13 -33.51
C VAL A 559 -1.39 10.45 -32.16
N VAL A 560 -2.45 10.11 -31.44
CA VAL A 560 -2.34 9.42 -30.15
C VAL A 560 -1.90 7.98 -30.39
N SER A 561 -0.70 7.63 -29.92
CA SER A 561 -0.18 6.26 -30.00
C SER A 561 -0.74 5.42 -28.84
N HIS A 562 -1.48 4.37 -29.18
CA HIS A 562 -1.95 3.37 -28.23
C HIS A 562 -1.04 2.14 -28.26
N ARG A 563 -0.58 1.68 -27.10
CA ARG A 563 0.20 0.44 -27.00
C ARG A 563 -0.68 -0.71 -27.50
N PRO A 564 -0.23 -1.51 -28.49
CA PRO A 564 -0.97 -2.68 -28.93
C PRO A 564 -0.93 -3.75 -27.84
N ASP A 565 -2.06 -4.40 -27.59
CA ASP A 565 -2.07 -5.63 -26.80
C ASP A 565 -1.80 -6.82 -27.72
N ARG A 566 -0.69 -7.51 -27.47
CA ARG A 566 -0.26 -8.72 -28.20
C ARG A 566 -0.10 -9.90 -27.24
N GLY A 567 -0.68 -9.81 -26.04
CA GLY A 567 -0.71 -10.92 -25.10
C GLY A 567 -1.33 -12.15 -25.75
N LYS A 568 -0.63 -13.29 -25.65
CA LYS A 568 -1.18 -14.60 -26.06
C LYS A 568 -1.96 -15.27 -24.93
N GLU A 569 -1.87 -14.70 -23.74
CA GLU A 569 -2.49 -15.18 -22.52
C GLU A 569 -3.60 -14.21 -22.12
N GLY A 570 -4.72 -14.76 -21.67
CA GLY A 570 -5.89 -14.02 -21.25
C GLY A 570 -6.93 -14.99 -20.68
N GLN A 571 -8.07 -14.45 -20.26
CA GLN A 571 -9.18 -15.31 -19.88
C GLN A 571 -9.62 -16.13 -21.11
N LEU A 572 -9.46 -17.45 -21.04
CA LEU A 572 -9.77 -18.35 -22.16
C LEU A 572 -11.30 -18.48 -22.37
N HIS A 573 -12.05 -18.50 -21.27
CA HIS A 573 -13.51 -18.55 -21.23
C HIS A 573 -13.99 -17.94 -19.90
N ASN A 574 -15.28 -17.58 -19.83
CA ASN A 574 -15.90 -17.17 -18.57
C ASN A 574 -15.83 -18.30 -17.53
N ASP A 575 -15.83 -17.95 -16.24
CA ASP A 575 -15.70 -18.91 -15.13
C ASP A 575 -16.95 -19.80 -14.93
N THR A 576 -18.07 -19.43 -15.56
CA THR A 576 -19.34 -20.16 -15.43
C THR A 576 -19.37 -21.34 -16.40
N ASN A 577 -19.45 -22.54 -15.84
CA ASN A 577 -19.65 -23.78 -16.61
C ASN A 577 -21.13 -24.01 -16.91
N TYR A 578 -21.44 -24.23 -18.18
CA TYR A 578 -22.79 -24.55 -18.64
C TYR A 578 -22.89 -26.00 -19.12
N GLY A 579 -24.02 -26.65 -18.85
CA GLY A 579 -24.32 -27.97 -19.41
C GLY A 579 -24.98 -27.83 -20.78
N LEU A 580 -24.35 -28.36 -21.84
CA LEU A 580 -24.94 -28.37 -23.18
C LEU A 580 -26.26 -29.17 -23.18
N ARG A 581 -27.33 -28.59 -23.73
CA ARG A 581 -28.65 -29.24 -23.84
C ARG A 581 -28.95 -29.59 -25.28
N THR A 582 -28.85 -28.59 -26.15
CA THR A 582 -29.08 -28.74 -27.58
C THR A 582 -27.88 -28.17 -28.32
N PRO A 583 -27.15 -28.97 -29.10
CA PRO A 583 -26.08 -28.46 -29.94
C PRO A 583 -26.63 -27.50 -31.00
N PRO A 584 -25.81 -26.58 -31.53
CA PRO A 584 -26.24 -25.73 -32.62
C PRO A 584 -26.43 -26.60 -33.88
N GLN A 585 -27.52 -26.40 -34.62
CA GLN A 585 -27.79 -27.17 -35.84
C GLN A 585 -26.98 -26.63 -37.02
N THR A 586 -26.73 -25.32 -37.05
CA THR A 586 -25.83 -24.67 -38.00
C THR A 586 -24.73 -23.90 -37.27
N PRO A 587 -23.59 -23.59 -37.93
CA PRO A 587 -22.50 -22.82 -37.33
C PRO A 587 -22.88 -21.40 -36.86
N ARG A 588 -24.03 -20.87 -37.29
CA ARG A 588 -24.53 -19.55 -36.90
C ARG A 588 -25.49 -19.60 -35.72
N ASP A 589 -26.00 -20.78 -35.36
CA ASP A 589 -26.96 -20.93 -34.28
C ASP A 589 -26.27 -20.93 -32.92
N LEU A 590 -26.94 -20.31 -31.94
CA LEU A 590 -26.51 -20.42 -30.55
C LEU A 590 -27.00 -21.75 -29.94
N PRO A 591 -26.12 -22.54 -29.30
CA PRO A 591 -26.54 -23.72 -28.56
C PRO A 591 -27.49 -23.35 -27.42
N VAL A 592 -28.37 -24.29 -27.08
CA VAL A 592 -29.13 -24.20 -25.83
C VAL A 592 -28.29 -24.81 -24.73
N VAL A 593 -28.04 -24.02 -23.70
CA VAL A 593 -27.25 -24.44 -22.55
C VAL A 593 -28.10 -24.34 -21.29
N GLY A 594 -27.78 -25.16 -20.30
CA GLY A 594 -28.48 -25.18 -19.02
C GLY A 594 -27.52 -25.03 -17.85
N HIS A 595 -27.87 -24.16 -16.91
CA HIS A 595 -27.12 -23.98 -15.67
C HIS A 595 -28.06 -23.78 -14.49
N ARG A 596 -27.53 -23.79 -13.26
CA ARG A 596 -28.33 -23.61 -12.05
C ARG A 596 -28.22 -22.18 -11.54
N VAL A 597 -29.35 -21.50 -11.41
CA VAL A 597 -29.44 -20.12 -10.94
C VAL A 597 -30.14 -20.09 -9.58
N PRO A 598 -29.66 -19.30 -8.60
CA PRO A 598 -30.44 -18.98 -7.40
C PRO A 598 -31.81 -18.40 -7.76
N ILE A 599 -32.87 -18.82 -7.06
CA ILE A 599 -34.23 -18.36 -7.36
C ILE A 599 -34.36 -16.84 -7.19
N ASP A 600 -33.68 -16.27 -6.19
CA ASP A 600 -33.67 -14.82 -5.90
C ASP A 600 -32.85 -13.98 -6.89
N ALA A 601 -32.18 -14.62 -7.85
CA ALA A 601 -31.49 -13.96 -8.95
C ALA A 601 -32.30 -13.92 -10.26
N LEU A 602 -33.49 -14.54 -10.29
CA LEU A 602 -34.37 -14.54 -11.46
C LEU A 602 -35.23 -13.28 -11.52
N GLY A 603 -35.49 -12.82 -12.74
CA GLY A 603 -36.55 -11.85 -13.04
C GLY A 603 -37.59 -12.40 -14.01
N HIS A 604 -38.57 -11.57 -14.35
CA HIS A 604 -39.63 -11.89 -15.31
C HIS A 604 -39.10 -12.43 -16.63
N LYS A 605 -38.00 -11.85 -17.14
CA LYS A 605 -37.36 -12.26 -18.40
C LYS A 605 -36.74 -13.65 -18.35
N ASP A 606 -36.42 -14.16 -17.15
CA ASP A 606 -35.69 -15.41 -16.98
C ASP A 606 -36.65 -16.60 -16.79
N LEU A 607 -37.88 -16.37 -16.30
CA LEU A 607 -38.85 -17.44 -16.04
C LEU A 607 -39.17 -18.34 -17.25
N PRO A 608 -39.29 -17.82 -18.50
CA PRO A 608 -39.50 -18.67 -19.67
C PRO A 608 -38.39 -19.72 -19.87
N GLY A 609 -37.18 -19.45 -19.38
CA GLY A 609 -36.04 -20.37 -19.44
C GLY A 609 -36.04 -21.45 -18.36
N VAL A 610 -36.91 -21.39 -17.34
CA VAL A 610 -36.94 -22.40 -16.26
C VAL A 610 -37.40 -23.73 -16.82
N VAL A 611 -36.55 -24.76 -16.69
CA VAL A 611 -36.75 -26.06 -17.39
C VAL A 611 -37.99 -26.82 -16.90
N ASP A 612 -38.28 -26.75 -15.60
CA ASP A 612 -39.41 -27.44 -14.99
C ASP A 612 -40.69 -26.61 -15.20
N PRO A 613 -41.71 -27.14 -15.92
CA PRO A 613 -42.90 -26.37 -16.26
C PRO A 613 -43.82 -26.12 -15.05
N ILE A 614 -43.82 -27.02 -14.06
CA ILE A 614 -44.63 -26.86 -12.83
C ILE A 614 -44.01 -25.73 -12.01
N LEU A 615 -42.70 -25.85 -11.76
CA LEU A 615 -41.97 -24.85 -10.98
C LEU A 615 -41.95 -23.49 -11.68
N ARG A 616 -41.88 -23.46 -13.02
CA ARG A 616 -42.01 -22.21 -13.79
C ARG A 616 -43.33 -21.52 -13.48
N LYS A 617 -44.45 -22.24 -13.56
CA LYS A 617 -45.79 -21.69 -13.30
C LYS A 617 -45.93 -21.20 -11.87
N GLU A 618 -45.39 -21.95 -10.90
CA GLU A 618 -45.37 -21.53 -9.50
C GLU A 618 -44.55 -20.25 -9.28
N LEU A 619 -43.40 -20.12 -9.94
CA LEU A 619 -42.57 -18.90 -9.88
C LEU A 619 -43.24 -17.71 -10.57
N GLU A 620 -43.89 -17.92 -11.72
CA GLU A 620 -44.67 -16.89 -12.43
C GLU A 620 -45.81 -16.37 -11.55
N GLN A 621 -46.52 -17.27 -10.87
CA GLN A 621 -47.55 -16.89 -9.89
C GLN A 621 -46.94 -16.16 -8.69
N ALA A 622 -45.80 -16.62 -8.18
CA ALA A 622 -45.12 -16.01 -7.05
C ALA A 622 -44.70 -14.56 -7.34
N ILE A 623 -44.40 -14.20 -8.59
CA ILE A 623 -43.98 -12.83 -8.96
C ILE A 623 -45.05 -12.04 -9.74
N ALA A 624 -46.25 -12.62 -9.94
CA ALA A 624 -47.35 -11.95 -10.61
C ALA A 624 -47.70 -10.62 -9.92
N GLY A 625 -47.92 -9.58 -10.73
CA GLY A 625 -48.25 -8.23 -10.26
C GLY A 625 -47.08 -7.43 -9.66
N LYS A 626 -45.87 -8.00 -9.59
CA LYS A 626 -44.68 -7.32 -9.04
C LYS A 626 -43.86 -6.70 -10.17
N THR A 627 -43.65 -5.40 -10.14
CA THR A 627 -43.00 -4.68 -11.26
C THR A 627 -41.56 -4.28 -10.96
N SER A 628 -41.22 -4.07 -9.69
CA SER A 628 -39.85 -3.70 -9.33
C SER A 628 -38.98 -4.93 -9.09
N THR A 629 -37.68 -4.80 -9.39
CA THR A 629 -36.67 -5.84 -9.10
C THR A 629 -36.64 -6.23 -7.62
N ALA A 630 -36.89 -5.27 -6.73
CA ALA A 630 -36.91 -5.50 -5.28
C ALA A 630 -38.10 -6.38 -4.86
N GLU A 631 -39.30 -6.10 -5.37
CA GLU A 631 -40.50 -6.89 -5.07
C GLU A 631 -40.39 -8.31 -5.62
N VAL A 632 -39.91 -8.45 -6.87
CA VAL A 632 -39.67 -9.76 -7.50
C VAL A 632 -38.71 -10.58 -6.66
N LYS A 633 -37.57 -9.99 -6.26
CA LYS A 633 -36.58 -10.67 -5.42
C LYS A 633 -37.15 -11.07 -4.06
N ALA A 634 -37.89 -10.19 -3.39
CA ALA A 634 -38.50 -10.50 -2.10
C ALA A 634 -39.48 -11.68 -2.19
N ALA A 635 -40.32 -11.72 -3.22
CA ALA A 635 -41.28 -12.79 -3.44
C ALA A 635 -40.62 -14.14 -3.74
N LEU A 636 -39.56 -14.12 -4.55
CA LEU A 636 -38.77 -15.30 -4.89
C LEU A 636 -37.99 -15.83 -3.67
N SER A 637 -37.48 -14.94 -2.81
CA SER A 637 -36.89 -15.32 -1.52
C SER A 637 -37.92 -15.95 -0.59
N GLN A 638 -39.15 -15.42 -0.53
CA GLN A 638 -40.23 -16.00 0.27
C GLN A 638 -40.64 -17.38 -0.25
N PHE A 639 -40.78 -17.53 -1.57
CA PHE A 639 -41.04 -18.82 -2.22
C PHE A 639 -39.94 -19.84 -1.89
N SER A 640 -38.67 -19.43 -1.94
CA SER A 640 -37.53 -20.28 -1.57
C SER A 640 -37.56 -20.71 -0.11
N ALA A 641 -37.92 -19.80 0.80
CA ALA A 641 -38.04 -20.09 2.23
C ALA A 641 -39.18 -21.07 2.53
N HIS A 642 -40.31 -20.95 1.83
CA HIS A 642 -41.48 -21.82 2.04
C HIS A 642 -41.28 -23.23 1.46
N THR A 643 -40.70 -23.34 0.26
CA THR A 643 -40.55 -24.62 -0.46
C THR A 643 -39.23 -25.33 -0.17
N GLY A 644 -38.24 -24.62 0.36
CA GLY A 644 -36.86 -25.09 0.51
C GLY A 644 -36.06 -25.15 -0.80
N ILE A 645 -36.67 -24.81 -1.94
CA ILE A 645 -36.00 -24.81 -3.24
C ILE A 645 -35.13 -23.55 -3.33
N ARG A 646 -33.81 -23.71 -3.46
CA ARG A 646 -32.85 -22.57 -3.50
C ARG A 646 -32.36 -22.22 -4.90
N ARG A 647 -32.36 -23.18 -5.82
CA ARG A 647 -31.83 -23.00 -7.18
C ARG A 647 -32.69 -23.75 -8.18
N VAL A 648 -32.86 -23.19 -9.36
CA VAL A 648 -33.55 -23.83 -10.50
C VAL A 648 -32.62 -24.01 -11.68
N ARG A 649 -32.97 -24.95 -12.56
CA ARG A 649 -32.28 -25.11 -13.84
C ARG A 649 -32.88 -24.11 -14.84
N LEU A 650 -32.05 -23.21 -15.34
CA LEU A 650 -32.38 -22.27 -16.40
C LEU A 650 -31.77 -22.76 -17.71
N GLN A 651 -32.54 -22.72 -18.79
CA GLN A 651 -32.10 -22.92 -20.16
C GLN A 651 -32.13 -21.61 -20.93
N GLU A 652 -31.05 -21.33 -21.64
CA GLU A 652 -30.91 -20.13 -22.45
C GLU A 652 -30.00 -20.40 -23.65
N ARG A 653 -30.08 -19.52 -24.65
CA ARG A 653 -29.23 -19.57 -25.83
C ARG A 653 -28.03 -18.65 -25.63
N LEU A 654 -26.84 -19.23 -25.58
CA LEU A 654 -25.61 -18.49 -25.32
C LEU A 654 -24.50 -18.90 -26.27
N SER A 655 -23.65 -17.95 -26.62
CA SER A 655 -22.36 -18.25 -27.23
C SER A 655 -21.46 -18.87 -26.18
N VAL A 656 -21.01 -20.10 -26.41
CA VAL A 656 -20.16 -20.85 -25.48
C VAL A 656 -19.01 -21.51 -26.21
N ILE A 657 -17.88 -21.66 -25.52
CA ILE A 657 -16.74 -22.43 -26.00
C ILE A 657 -16.93 -23.89 -25.57
N PRO A 658 -17.15 -24.83 -26.50
CA PRO A 658 -17.39 -26.22 -26.14
C PRO A 658 -16.08 -26.87 -25.65
N ILE A 659 -16.09 -27.35 -24.40
CA ILE A 659 -14.98 -28.15 -23.86
C ILE A 659 -15.20 -29.60 -24.29
N LYS A 660 -14.48 -30.05 -25.32
CA LYS A 660 -14.44 -31.47 -25.70
C LYS A 660 -13.55 -32.19 -24.67
N ARG A 661 -14.11 -33.20 -24.00
CA ARG A 661 -13.34 -34.13 -23.16
C ARG A 661 -12.65 -35.17 -24.02
#